data_AF-A0A4W5L098-F1
#
_entry.id   AF-A0A4W5L098-F1
#
_cell.length_a   1.000
_cell.length_b   1.000
_cell.length_c   1.000
_cell.angle_alpha   90.00
_cell.angle_beta   90.00
_cell.angle_gamma   90.00
#
_symmetry.space_group_name_H-M   'P 1'
#
loop_
_entity.id
_entity.type
_entity.pdbx_description
1 polymer ?
#
loop_
_entity_poly.entity_id
_entity_poly.type
_entity_poly.pdbx_seq_one_letter_code
_entity_poly.pdbx_strand_id
1 'polypeptide(L)'
;MLVGWLQGKGLLDMFTIGVSLAVAAIPEGLPIVVTVTLALGVMRMVKKRAIVKKLPIVETLGCCNVICSDKTGTLTKNEMTVTHLFTADGLHVEVTGVGYNGTGEVLLHGEEIHGFSNTSVSKIVEAGCICNDAVIRNNTLMGRPTEGALIALAMKMGLEGQQQEYVRLEENPFSSEQKWMAVRCVHHTQQDQPGVYYMKGAYEQVIRFCSYYHSKGATLPLNHQQRELYQQQKSYMGSSGLRVLAFASGSEMGNLSFLGLVGIIDPPRSGVKEAVGTLISSGVAIKMITGDSQETAVSIAGRLGIYTKGSQSLSGEEVDQMDLQQLSQMVPRIVVFYRASPRHKLKIVKSLQNIGAVVAMTGDGVNDAVALKAADIGVAMGQTGTDVCKEAADMILVDDDFQTILSAIEEGKGIYNNIKNFVRFQLSTSIAALTLISLATLMNFPNPLNAMQILWINIIMDGPPAQSLGVEPVDKDVIRKPPRNVRDSILTRSLLIKVLVSALVIVCGTLFVFWRELQDNLITPRDTTMTFTCFVFFDMFNALSSRSQTRMVHEMGLCSNKMFCYAVLGSIMGQLAVIYFPPLQSVFQTESLSIFDLLFLVGLTSSVCVVSEAIKWVERWRAVRERRTTVAEEDSFHDV
;
A
#
# COMPACT_ATOMS: atom_id res chain seq x y z
N MET A 1 33.48 -31.02 22.34
CA MET A 1 33.45 -32.37 22.93
C MET A 1 34.72 -33.16 22.65
N LEU A 2 34.99 -33.60 21.42
CA LEU A 2 36.15 -34.47 21.10
C LEU A 2 37.50 -33.82 21.44
N VAL A 3 37.67 -32.53 21.13
CA VAL A 3 38.88 -31.77 21.49
C VAL A 3 39.07 -31.65 23.01
N GLY A 4 38.00 -31.36 23.77
CA GLY A 4 38.08 -31.25 25.23
C GLY A 4 38.33 -32.57 25.93
N TRP A 5 37.83 -33.68 25.38
CA TRP A 5 38.17 -35.03 25.84
C TRP A 5 39.64 -35.37 25.59
N LEU A 6 40.17 -35.02 24.40
CA LEU A 6 41.60 -35.17 24.10
C LEU A 6 42.51 -34.31 25.01
N GLN A 7 41.99 -33.19 25.53
CA GLN A 7 42.68 -32.34 26.52
C GLN A 7 42.61 -32.90 27.96
N GLY A 8 41.97 -34.04 28.19
CA GLY A 8 41.86 -34.68 29.50
C GLY A 8 40.73 -34.14 30.39
N LYS A 9 39.78 -33.37 29.84
CA LYS A 9 38.62 -32.88 30.60
C LYS A 9 37.57 -33.99 30.81
N GLY A 10 36.86 -33.94 31.94
CA GLY A 10 35.85 -34.91 32.32
C GLY A 10 34.74 -35.07 31.26
N LEU A 11 34.35 -36.30 30.98
CA LEU A 11 33.37 -36.60 29.91
C LEU A 11 31.98 -36.03 30.24
N LEU A 12 31.61 -35.98 31.52
CA LEU A 12 30.39 -35.35 32.02
C LEU A 12 30.42 -33.82 31.86
N ASP A 13 31.54 -33.16 32.17
CA ASP A 13 31.66 -31.70 31.99
C ASP A 13 31.59 -31.31 30.52
N MET A 14 32.27 -32.10 29.67
CA MET A 14 32.21 -31.92 28.21
C MET A 14 30.81 -32.19 27.65
N PHE A 15 30.06 -33.10 28.27
CA PHE A 15 28.66 -33.35 27.95
C PHE A 15 27.77 -32.16 28.30
N THR A 16 27.84 -31.67 29.54
CA THR A 16 27.07 -30.52 30.01
C THR A 16 27.34 -29.27 29.15
N ILE A 17 28.61 -28.96 28.86
CA ILE A 17 28.97 -27.84 27.99
C ILE A 17 28.43 -28.05 26.58
N GLY A 18 28.53 -29.26 26.03
CA GLY A 18 28.01 -29.54 24.70
C GLY A 18 26.49 -29.37 24.59
N VAL A 19 25.74 -29.79 25.62
CA VAL A 19 24.29 -29.57 25.70
C VAL A 19 23.97 -28.08 25.83
N SER A 20 24.66 -27.35 26.72
CA SER A 20 24.47 -25.89 26.86
C SER A 20 24.79 -25.14 25.57
N LEU A 21 25.84 -25.56 24.84
CA LEU A 21 26.22 -24.99 23.55
C LEU A 21 25.16 -25.29 22.47
N ALA A 22 24.62 -26.51 22.45
CA ALA A 22 23.55 -26.88 21.52
C ALA A 22 22.29 -26.05 21.73
N VAL A 23 21.89 -25.83 23.00
CA VAL A 23 20.76 -24.95 23.34
C VAL A 23 21.05 -23.49 22.97
N ALA A 24 22.28 -22.99 23.21
CA ALA A 24 22.66 -21.63 22.84
C ALA A 24 22.78 -21.40 21.32
N ALA A 25 22.98 -22.46 20.53
CA ALA A 25 23.09 -22.36 19.08
C ALA A 25 21.74 -22.22 18.38
N ILE A 26 20.65 -22.70 19.00
CA ILE A 26 19.33 -22.71 18.40
C ILE A 26 18.57 -21.44 18.84
N PRO A 27 18.19 -20.56 17.91
CA PRO A 27 17.41 -19.37 18.24
C PRO A 27 15.94 -19.74 18.46
N GLU A 28 15.64 -20.34 19.62
CA GLU A 28 14.31 -20.85 19.98
C GLU A 28 13.25 -19.73 20.03
N GLY A 29 13.64 -18.50 20.38
CA GLY A 29 12.76 -17.34 20.40
C GLY A 29 12.41 -16.78 19.02
N LEU A 30 13.13 -17.16 17.96
CA LEU A 30 12.94 -16.57 16.62
C LEU A 30 11.50 -16.72 16.09
N PRO A 31 10.87 -17.92 16.11
CA PRO A 31 9.49 -18.07 15.64
C PRO A 31 8.48 -17.25 16.45
N ILE A 32 8.73 -17.12 17.76
CA ILE A 32 7.87 -16.34 18.68
C ILE A 32 7.97 -14.86 18.33
N VAL A 33 9.18 -14.32 18.22
CA VAL A 33 9.42 -12.90 17.91
C VAL A 33 8.86 -12.54 16.54
N VAL A 34 9.07 -13.38 15.52
CA VAL A 34 8.49 -13.18 14.18
C VAL A 34 6.96 -13.13 14.26
N THR A 35 6.33 -14.09 14.92
CA THR A 35 4.87 -14.17 15.02
C THR A 35 4.28 -12.98 15.76
N VAL A 36 4.87 -12.59 16.89
CA VAL A 36 4.44 -11.41 17.66
C VAL A 36 4.61 -10.13 16.86
N THR A 37 5.72 -9.99 16.15
CA THR A 37 5.99 -8.83 15.29
C THR A 37 4.97 -8.72 14.16
N LEU A 38 4.68 -9.82 13.47
CA LEU A 38 3.65 -9.87 12.43
C LEU A 38 2.27 -9.56 12.99
N ALA A 39 1.90 -10.14 14.13
CA ALA A 39 0.60 -9.91 14.76
C ALA A 39 0.40 -8.44 15.17
N LEU A 40 1.42 -7.82 15.78
CA LEU A 40 1.39 -6.40 16.12
C LEU A 40 1.36 -5.51 14.87
N GLY A 41 2.04 -5.94 13.80
CA GLY A 41 1.96 -5.33 12.47
C GLY A 41 0.54 -5.33 11.90
N VAL A 42 -0.14 -6.48 11.93
CA VAL A 42 -1.56 -6.58 11.52
C VAL A 42 -2.43 -5.65 12.36
N MET A 43 -2.21 -5.57 13.68
CA MET A 43 -2.96 -4.65 14.54
C MET A 43 -2.75 -3.18 14.16
N ARG A 44 -1.57 -2.79 13.67
CA ARG A 44 -1.30 -1.44 13.14
C ARG A 44 -2.01 -1.22 11.79
N MET A 45 -1.99 -2.22 10.91
CA MET A 45 -2.71 -2.18 9.63
C MET A 45 -4.23 -2.04 9.83
N VAL A 46 -4.81 -2.74 10.81
CA VAL A 46 -6.24 -2.63 11.15
C VAL A 46 -6.59 -1.21 11.60
N LYS A 47 -5.71 -0.54 12.36
CA LYS A 47 -5.89 0.88 12.72
C LYS A 47 -5.85 1.80 11.52
N LYS A 48 -5.13 1.42 10.46
CA LYS A 48 -5.15 2.06 9.14
C LYS A 48 -6.22 1.45 8.20
N ARG A 49 -7.22 0.75 8.74
CA ARG A 49 -8.38 0.20 8.01
C ARG A 49 -8.06 -0.92 6.99
N ALA A 50 -6.90 -1.55 7.11
CA ALA A 50 -6.54 -2.77 6.37
C ALA A 50 -6.64 -4.01 7.26
N ILE A 51 -7.56 -4.93 6.95
CA ILE A 51 -7.69 -6.22 7.65
C ILE A 51 -6.91 -7.28 6.87
N VAL A 52 -5.94 -7.91 7.50
CA VAL A 52 -5.16 -9.01 6.91
C VAL A 52 -5.65 -10.34 7.48
N LYS A 53 -6.08 -11.28 6.62
CA LYS A 53 -6.62 -12.60 7.04
C LYS A 53 -5.54 -13.61 7.42
N LYS A 54 -4.31 -13.46 6.93
CA LYS A 54 -3.20 -14.39 7.17
C LYS A 54 -1.90 -13.64 7.47
N LEU A 55 -1.23 -13.98 8.57
CA LEU A 55 0.01 -13.32 8.99
C LEU A 55 1.13 -13.29 7.93
N PRO A 56 1.39 -14.37 7.14
CA PRO A 56 2.46 -14.34 6.14
C PRO A 56 2.28 -13.28 5.04
N ILE A 57 1.04 -12.84 4.79
CA ILE A 57 0.71 -11.87 3.73
C ILE A 57 1.30 -10.50 4.04
N VAL A 58 1.48 -10.19 5.33
CA VAL A 58 2.14 -8.96 5.79
C VAL A 58 3.57 -8.85 5.25
N GLU A 59 4.30 -9.97 5.18
CA GLU A 59 5.63 -10.00 4.59
C GLU A 59 5.56 -9.88 3.06
N THR A 60 4.64 -10.61 2.44
CA THR A 60 4.43 -10.57 0.98
C THR A 60 4.09 -9.16 0.49
N LEU A 61 3.29 -8.41 1.25
CA LEU A 61 2.97 -7.00 1.00
C LEU A 61 4.23 -6.12 0.89
N GLY A 62 5.24 -6.38 1.72
CA GLY A 62 6.52 -5.67 1.66
C GLY A 62 7.35 -5.94 0.39
N CYS A 63 7.05 -7.04 -0.31
CA CYS A 63 7.72 -7.46 -1.54
C CYS A 63 6.86 -7.26 -2.79
N CYS A 64 5.63 -6.72 -2.65
CA CYS A 64 4.74 -6.48 -3.78
C CYS A 64 5.38 -5.50 -4.77
N ASN A 65 5.51 -5.93 -6.02
CA ASN A 65 6.11 -5.12 -7.09
C ASN A 65 5.14 -4.84 -8.25
N VAL A 66 4.00 -5.52 -8.31
CA VAL A 66 2.94 -5.23 -9.29
C VAL A 66 1.58 -5.23 -8.61
N ILE A 67 0.81 -4.16 -8.80
CA ILE A 67 -0.60 -4.07 -8.39
C ILE A 67 -1.47 -4.07 -9.64
N CYS A 68 -2.21 -5.15 -9.84
CA CYS A 68 -3.30 -5.22 -10.79
C CYS A 68 -4.57 -4.69 -10.11
N SER A 69 -5.05 -3.54 -10.56
CA SER A 69 -6.23 -2.91 -9.96
C SER A 69 -7.41 -2.98 -10.93
N ASP A 70 -8.59 -3.37 -10.42
CA ASP A 70 -9.83 -3.05 -11.12
C ASP A 70 -10.02 -1.52 -11.12
N LYS A 71 -10.69 -1.00 -12.15
CA LYS A 71 -11.03 0.42 -12.26
C LYS A 71 -12.25 0.74 -11.41
N THR A 72 -13.39 0.11 -11.72
CA THR A 72 -14.69 0.42 -11.12
C THR A 72 -14.69 0.00 -9.66
N GLY A 73 -15.18 0.86 -8.77
CA GLY A 73 -15.31 0.56 -7.34
C GLY A 73 -13.98 0.61 -6.58
N THR A 74 -12.83 0.36 -7.22
CA THR A 74 -11.50 0.46 -6.60
C THR A 74 -10.82 1.81 -6.85
N LEU A 75 -10.45 2.12 -8.10
CA LEU A 75 -9.77 3.38 -8.44
C LEU A 75 -10.75 4.55 -8.55
N THR A 76 -11.99 4.24 -8.92
CA THR A 76 -13.09 5.18 -9.06
C THR A 76 -14.15 4.96 -7.98
N LYS A 77 -15.01 5.97 -7.77
CA LYS A 77 -16.05 5.90 -6.73
C LYS A 77 -17.22 4.96 -7.08
N ASN A 78 -17.35 4.54 -8.34
CA ASN A 78 -18.55 3.89 -8.86
C ASN A 78 -19.80 4.78 -8.72
N GLU A 79 -19.59 6.10 -8.78
CA GLU A 79 -20.62 7.13 -8.65
C GLU A 79 -20.63 7.98 -9.92
N MET A 80 -21.46 7.58 -10.90
CA MET A 80 -21.54 8.29 -12.18
C MET A 80 -21.90 9.76 -11.93
N THR A 81 -21.05 10.66 -12.41
CA THR A 81 -21.10 12.09 -12.12
C THR A 81 -21.03 12.88 -13.42
N VAL A 82 -21.94 13.83 -13.60
CA VAL A 82 -21.84 14.81 -14.69
C VAL A 82 -20.67 15.75 -14.40
N THR A 83 -19.80 15.95 -15.38
CA THR A 83 -18.64 16.86 -15.25
C THR A 83 -18.61 17.95 -16.30
N HIS A 84 -19.23 17.72 -17.46
CA HIS A 84 -19.21 18.67 -18.56
C HIS A 84 -20.58 18.73 -19.24
N LEU A 85 -21.00 19.91 -19.67
CA LEU A 85 -22.09 20.08 -20.63
C LEU A 85 -21.59 20.88 -21.83
N PHE A 86 -22.19 20.62 -22.98
CA PHE A 86 -22.01 21.40 -24.19
C PHE A 86 -23.39 21.77 -24.72
N THR A 87 -23.74 23.06 -24.71
CA THR A 87 -25.06 23.51 -25.19
C THR A 87 -25.09 23.59 -26.72
N ALA A 88 -26.29 23.53 -27.30
CA ALA A 88 -26.47 23.66 -28.75
C ALA A 88 -25.96 24.99 -29.32
N ASP A 89 -25.94 26.07 -28.53
CA ASP A 89 -25.36 27.37 -28.91
C ASP A 89 -23.85 27.49 -28.65
N GLY A 90 -23.17 26.40 -28.28
CA GLY A 90 -21.71 26.32 -28.23
C GLY A 90 -21.08 26.67 -26.88
N LEU A 91 -21.86 26.71 -25.80
CA LEU A 91 -21.32 26.98 -24.46
C LEU A 91 -20.74 25.72 -23.85
N HIS A 92 -19.57 25.86 -23.25
CA HIS A 92 -18.92 24.82 -22.45
C HIS A 92 -19.16 25.10 -20.97
N VAL A 93 -19.71 24.12 -20.27
CA VAL A 93 -20.03 24.22 -18.85
C VAL A 93 -19.32 23.11 -18.10
N GLU A 94 -18.68 23.46 -16.99
CA GLU A 94 -18.03 22.52 -16.08
C GLU A 94 -18.92 22.28 -14.86
N VAL A 95 -18.92 21.05 -14.35
CA VAL A 95 -19.70 20.66 -13.18
C VAL A 95 -18.75 20.08 -12.15
N THR A 96 -18.71 20.71 -10.98
CA THR A 96 -17.93 20.25 -9.83
C THR A 96 -18.78 19.43 -8.86
N GLY A 97 -18.16 18.82 -7.86
CA GLY A 97 -18.84 17.96 -6.89
C GLY A 97 -19.08 16.54 -7.40
N VAL A 98 -18.93 15.56 -6.50
CA VAL A 98 -18.98 14.13 -6.83
C VAL A 98 -20.04 13.44 -5.99
N GLY A 99 -20.73 12.47 -6.61
CA GLY A 99 -21.73 11.64 -5.96
C GLY A 99 -23.16 12.09 -6.24
N TYR A 100 -24.11 11.39 -5.61
CA TYR A 100 -25.54 11.59 -5.80
C TYR A 100 -26.12 12.55 -4.76
N ASN A 101 -25.64 13.79 -4.79
CA ASN A 101 -26.07 14.88 -3.90
C ASN A 101 -26.02 16.24 -4.61
N GLY A 102 -26.60 17.27 -3.99
CA GLY A 102 -26.57 18.64 -4.50
C GLY A 102 -25.30 19.43 -4.20
N THR A 103 -24.22 18.79 -3.72
CA THR A 103 -22.97 19.50 -3.42
C THR A 103 -22.11 19.63 -4.68
N GLY A 104 -21.63 20.85 -4.94
CA GLY A 104 -20.89 21.20 -6.15
C GLY A 104 -21.55 22.35 -6.90
N GLU A 105 -20.84 22.87 -7.87
CA GLU A 105 -21.19 24.08 -8.61
C GLU A 105 -21.25 23.76 -10.11
N VAL A 106 -22.13 24.46 -10.83
CA VAL A 106 -22.18 24.45 -12.28
C VAL A 106 -21.57 25.76 -12.77
N LEU A 107 -20.48 25.67 -13.52
CA LEU A 107 -19.62 26.80 -13.88
C LEU A 107 -19.66 27.06 -15.38
N LEU A 108 -20.03 28.28 -15.76
CA LEU A 108 -19.92 28.79 -17.13
C LEU A 108 -18.84 29.87 -17.15
N HIS A 109 -17.75 29.64 -17.88
CA HIS A 109 -16.59 30.56 -17.90
C HIS A 109 -16.02 30.91 -16.50
N GLY A 110 -16.16 30.00 -15.53
CA GLY A 110 -15.72 30.19 -14.14
C GLY A 110 -16.73 30.90 -13.24
N GLU A 111 -17.88 31.33 -13.76
CA GLU A 111 -18.98 31.90 -12.98
C GLU A 111 -20.04 30.83 -12.68
N GLU A 112 -20.53 30.83 -11.44
CA GLU A 112 -21.57 29.89 -11.01
C GLU A 112 -22.93 30.23 -11.65
N ILE A 113 -23.56 29.22 -12.23
CA ILE A 113 -24.92 29.29 -12.78
C ILE A 113 -25.88 28.46 -11.94
N HIS A 114 -26.97 29.10 -11.50
CA HIS A 114 -28.00 28.47 -10.67
C HIS A 114 -29.39 28.67 -11.27
N GLY A 115 -30.28 27.69 -11.08
CA GLY A 115 -31.66 27.71 -11.56
C GLY A 115 -31.78 27.97 -13.07
N PHE A 116 -32.62 28.93 -13.43
CA PHE A 116 -32.88 29.34 -14.82
C PHE A 116 -32.03 30.55 -15.27
N SER A 117 -30.91 30.83 -14.59
CA SER A 117 -30.01 31.97 -14.93
C SER A 117 -29.48 31.90 -16.37
N ASN A 118 -29.26 30.70 -16.91
CA ASN A 118 -28.93 30.48 -18.31
C ASN A 118 -29.92 29.52 -18.97
N THR A 119 -30.68 30.02 -19.93
CA THR A 119 -31.76 29.28 -20.59
C THR A 119 -31.29 28.03 -21.34
N SER A 120 -30.14 28.09 -22.02
CA SER A 120 -29.60 26.96 -22.78
C SER A 120 -29.21 25.81 -21.85
N VAL A 121 -28.57 26.12 -20.72
CA VAL A 121 -28.14 25.11 -19.74
C VAL A 121 -29.34 24.56 -18.98
N SER A 122 -30.22 25.42 -18.49
CA SER A 122 -31.41 25.01 -17.73
C SER A 122 -32.30 24.07 -18.53
N LYS A 123 -32.44 24.28 -19.85
CA LYS A 123 -33.23 23.40 -20.74
C LYS A 123 -32.65 21.98 -20.84
N ILE A 124 -31.33 21.83 -20.87
CA ILE A 124 -30.69 20.50 -20.86
C ILE A 124 -30.95 19.80 -19.53
N VAL A 125 -30.79 20.53 -18.42
CA VAL A 125 -30.97 19.99 -17.06
C VAL A 125 -32.44 19.62 -16.83
N GLU A 126 -33.37 20.46 -17.27
CA GLU A 126 -34.81 20.20 -17.28
C GLU A 126 -35.14 18.93 -18.06
N ALA A 127 -34.63 18.78 -19.30
CA ALA A 127 -34.83 17.57 -20.08
C ALA A 127 -34.27 16.31 -19.38
N GLY A 128 -33.10 16.44 -18.73
CA GLY A 128 -32.47 15.37 -17.96
C GLY A 128 -33.17 15.02 -16.64
N CYS A 129 -33.95 15.94 -16.07
CA CYS A 129 -34.78 15.73 -14.89
C CYS A 129 -36.15 15.12 -15.27
N ILE A 130 -36.80 15.64 -16.30
CA ILE A 130 -38.14 15.20 -16.72
C ILE A 130 -38.08 13.84 -17.40
N CYS A 131 -37.11 13.59 -18.29
CA CYS A 131 -36.93 12.30 -18.96
C CYS A 131 -36.03 11.40 -18.11
N ASN A 132 -36.48 10.95 -16.93
CA ASN A 132 -35.64 10.26 -15.95
C ASN A 132 -36.40 9.42 -14.93
N ASP A 133 -36.03 8.16 -14.74
CA ASP A 133 -36.73 7.27 -13.80
C ASP A 133 -36.00 7.08 -12.47
N ALA A 134 -34.82 7.70 -12.32
CA ALA A 134 -34.05 7.62 -11.10
C ALA A 134 -34.57 8.61 -10.05
N VAL A 135 -34.51 8.19 -8.79
CA VAL A 135 -34.85 9.00 -7.63
C VAL A 135 -33.71 8.93 -6.64
N ILE A 136 -33.28 10.08 -6.13
CA ILE A 136 -32.29 10.17 -5.05
C ILE A 136 -33.05 10.45 -3.75
N ARG A 137 -32.94 9.55 -2.77
CA ARG A 137 -33.47 9.78 -1.41
C ARG A 137 -32.35 9.61 -0.40
N ASN A 138 -32.15 10.59 0.48
CA ASN A 138 -31.09 10.58 1.48
C ASN A 138 -29.70 10.23 0.88
N ASN A 139 -29.35 10.85 -0.24
CA ASN A 139 -28.13 10.59 -1.03
C ASN A 139 -27.97 9.14 -1.54
N THR A 140 -29.00 8.32 -1.43
CA THR A 140 -29.03 6.96 -1.97
C THR A 140 -29.75 6.98 -3.30
N LEU A 141 -29.08 6.52 -4.34
CA LEU A 141 -29.64 6.40 -5.67
C LEU A 141 -30.56 5.17 -5.77
N MET A 142 -31.80 5.38 -6.20
CA MET A 142 -32.70 4.33 -6.68
C MET A 142 -32.89 4.52 -8.19
N GLY A 143 -32.39 3.59 -8.99
CA GLY A 143 -32.44 3.67 -10.45
C GLY A 143 -31.06 3.48 -11.09
N ARG A 144 -30.90 3.87 -12.36
CA ARG A 144 -29.65 3.68 -13.09
C ARG A 144 -28.62 4.77 -12.72
N PRO A 145 -27.34 4.44 -12.51
CA PRO A 145 -26.28 5.41 -12.19
C PRO A 145 -26.21 6.62 -13.13
N THR A 146 -26.37 6.39 -14.43
CA THR A 146 -26.32 7.45 -15.46
C THR A 146 -27.48 8.43 -15.34
N GLU A 147 -28.64 7.96 -14.90
CA GLU A 147 -29.82 8.79 -14.68
C GLU A 147 -29.74 9.52 -13.35
N GLY A 148 -29.25 8.86 -12.30
CA GLY A 148 -28.92 9.48 -11.03
C GLY A 148 -27.95 10.65 -11.17
N ALA A 149 -26.95 10.52 -12.05
CA ALA A 149 -26.01 11.61 -12.35
C ALA A 149 -26.72 12.87 -12.88
N LEU A 150 -27.78 12.71 -13.68
CA LEU A 150 -28.57 13.83 -14.22
C LEU A 150 -29.46 14.46 -13.15
N ILE A 151 -30.02 13.67 -12.24
CA ILE A 151 -30.76 14.21 -11.09
C ILE A 151 -29.82 14.96 -10.16
N ALA A 152 -28.62 14.43 -9.89
CA ALA A 152 -27.62 15.14 -9.09
C ALA A 152 -27.19 16.46 -9.75
N LEU A 153 -27.06 16.51 -11.08
CA LEU A 153 -26.87 17.76 -11.81
C LEU A 153 -28.03 18.75 -11.58
N ALA A 154 -29.27 18.27 -11.66
CA ALA A 154 -30.44 19.10 -11.39
C ALA A 154 -30.44 19.65 -9.95
N MET A 155 -30.06 18.82 -8.96
CA MET A 155 -29.91 19.24 -7.57
C MET A 155 -28.87 20.35 -7.39
N LYS A 156 -27.73 20.27 -8.09
CA LYS A 156 -26.67 21.31 -8.04
C LYS A 156 -27.12 22.64 -8.66
N MET A 157 -28.10 22.61 -9.56
CA MET A 157 -28.72 23.82 -10.11
C MET A 157 -29.98 24.27 -9.36
N GLY A 158 -30.41 23.54 -8.32
CA GLY A 158 -31.68 23.80 -7.62
C GLY A 158 -32.93 23.55 -8.47
N LEU A 159 -32.85 22.59 -9.41
CA LEU A 159 -33.91 22.21 -10.34
C LEU A 159 -34.47 20.81 -10.07
N GLU A 160 -34.19 20.20 -8.90
CA GLU A 160 -34.64 18.83 -8.60
C GLU A 160 -36.15 18.66 -8.51
N GLY A 161 -36.89 19.75 -8.23
CA GLY A 161 -38.34 19.74 -8.15
C GLY A 161 -39.04 19.72 -9.50
N GLN A 162 -38.32 19.99 -10.60
CA GLN A 162 -38.93 20.25 -11.90
C GLN A 162 -39.75 19.06 -12.42
N GLN A 163 -39.34 17.83 -12.11
CA GLN A 163 -40.07 16.63 -12.49
C GLN A 163 -41.51 16.61 -11.93
N GLN A 164 -41.74 17.20 -10.73
CA GLN A 164 -43.06 17.24 -10.10
C GLN A 164 -43.98 18.30 -10.71
N GLU A 165 -43.44 19.24 -11.48
CA GLU A 165 -44.21 20.26 -12.18
C GLU A 165 -44.82 19.73 -13.49
N TYR A 166 -44.40 18.55 -13.94
CA TYR A 166 -44.85 17.93 -15.19
C TYR A 166 -45.62 16.63 -14.96
N VAL A 167 -46.74 16.48 -15.67
CA VAL A 167 -47.45 15.21 -15.79
C VAL A 167 -46.97 14.50 -17.05
N ARG A 168 -46.38 13.30 -16.89
CA ARG A 168 -46.03 12.44 -18.03
C ARG A 168 -47.29 11.80 -18.60
N LEU A 169 -47.53 12.01 -19.88
CA LEU A 169 -48.66 11.45 -20.62
C LEU A 169 -48.27 10.16 -21.35
N GLU A 170 -47.07 10.12 -21.92
CA GLU A 170 -46.52 8.96 -22.64
C GLU A 170 -45.05 8.78 -22.30
N GLU A 171 -44.60 7.53 -22.33
CA GLU A 171 -43.22 7.16 -22.07
C GLU A 171 -42.74 6.09 -23.07
N ASN A 172 -41.57 6.36 -23.65
CA ASN A 172 -40.78 5.43 -24.43
C ASN A 172 -39.52 5.10 -23.60
N PRO A 173 -39.53 3.99 -22.86
CA PRO A 173 -38.44 3.65 -21.96
C PRO A 173 -37.17 3.25 -22.74
N PHE A 174 -36.01 3.38 -22.09
CA PHE A 174 -34.75 3.01 -22.73
C PHE A 174 -34.65 1.51 -23.04
N SER A 175 -34.36 1.18 -24.31
CA SER A 175 -33.92 -0.15 -24.75
C SER A 175 -32.50 -0.10 -25.32
N SER A 176 -31.70 -1.14 -25.08
CA SER A 176 -30.33 -1.27 -25.63
C SER A 176 -30.29 -1.32 -27.16
N GLU A 177 -31.38 -1.77 -27.80
CA GLU A 177 -31.52 -1.78 -29.26
C GLU A 177 -31.73 -0.36 -29.80
N GLN A 178 -32.60 0.42 -29.14
CA GLN A 178 -32.95 1.77 -29.56
C GLN A 178 -31.93 2.83 -29.12
N LYS A 179 -31.31 2.66 -27.94
CA LYS A 179 -30.30 3.55 -27.32
C LYS A 179 -30.78 4.98 -27.03
N TRP A 180 -32.09 5.17 -26.85
CA TRP A 180 -32.69 6.44 -26.42
C TRP A 180 -33.92 6.20 -25.55
N MET A 181 -34.35 7.25 -24.85
CA MET A 181 -35.56 7.34 -24.03
C MET A 181 -36.26 8.65 -24.37
N ALA A 182 -37.59 8.66 -24.39
CA ALA A 182 -38.37 9.88 -24.52
C ALA A 182 -39.62 9.85 -23.63
N VAL A 183 -40.05 11.03 -23.19
CA VAL A 183 -41.31 11.22 -22.45
C VAL A 183 -42.08 12.37 -23.07
N ARG A 184 -43.40 12.22 -23.20
CA ARG A 184 -44.31 13.32 -23.53
C ARG A 184 -44.96 13.80 -22.25
N CYS A 185 -44.91 15.10 -21.99
CA CYS A 185 -45.44 15.66 -20.75
C CYS A 185 -46.14 17.00 -20.96
N VAL A 186 -47.02 17.34 -20.02
CA VAL A 186 -47.67 18.65 -19.92
C VAL A 186 -47.38 19.24 -18.55
N HIS A 187 -47.24 20.56 -18.49
CA HIS A 187 -47.05 21.24 -17.21
C HIS A 187 -48.35 21.16 -16.37
N HIS A 188 -48.23 21.00 -15.06
CA HIS A 188 -49.38 20.83 -14.15
C HIS A 188 -50.41 21.96 -14.25
N THR A 189 -49.94 23.19 -14.50
CA THR A 189 -50.79 24.39 -14.63
C THR A 189 -51.29 24.65 -16.06
N GLN A 190 -50.85 23.86 -17.05
CA GLN A 190 -51.15 24.07 -18.47
C GLN A 190 -51.57 22.76 -19.15
N GLN A 191 -52.47 22.00 -18.52
CA GLN A 191 -52.92 20.70 -19.04
C GLN A 191 -53.65 20.81 -20.39
N ASP A 192 -54.19 21.98 -20.72
CA ASP A 192 -54.88 22.25 -21.99
C ASP A 192 -53.93 22.56 -23.16
N GLN A 193 -52.62 22.68 -22.92
CA GLN A 193 -51.64 22.89 -23.98
C GLN A 193 -51.15 21.58 -24.61
N PRO A 194 -50.73 21.62 -25.89
CA PRO A 194 -50.09 20.46 -26.52
C PRO A 194 -48.85 20.03 -25.74
N GLY A 195 -48.74 18.73 -25.48
CA GLY A 195 -47.63 18.17 -24.71
C GLY A 195 -46.27 18.37 -25.37
N VAL A 196 -45.22 18.46 -24.55
CA VAL A 196 -43.83 18.60 -24.96
C VAL A 196 -43.13 17.26 -24.80
N TYR A 197 -42.41 16.84 -25.84
CA TYR A 197 -41.49 15.71 -25.80
C TYR A 197 -40.14 16.15 -25.26
N TYR A 198 -39.60 15.37 -24.33
CA TYR A 198 -38.20 15.41 -23.89
C TYR A 198 -37.54 14.08 -24.22
N MET A 199 -36.35 14.13 -24.82
CA MET A 199 -35.63 12.96 -25.30
C MET A 199 -34.18 13.00 -24.83
N LYS A 200 -33.66 11.84 -24.41
CA LYS A 200 -32.23 11.64 -24.12
C LYS A 200 -31.72 10.33 -24.71
N GLY A 201 -30.44 10.26 -25.07
CA GLY A 201 -29.86 9.02 -25.59
C GLY A 201 -28.49 9.18 -26.22
N ALA A 202 -28.10 8.16 -27.00
CA ALA A 202 -26.90 8.24 -27.83
C ALA A 202 -27.05 9.34 -28.88
N TYR A 203 -25.98 10.13 -29.09
CA TYR A 203 -25.97 11.25 -30.04
C TYR A 203 -26.48 10.85 -31.42
N GLU A 204 -25.98 9.72 -31.96
CA GLU A 204 -26.30 9.24 -33.30
C GLU A 204 -27.78 8.91 -33.50
N GLN A 205 -28.51 8.66 -32.40
CA GLN A 205 -29.95 8.39 -32.43
C GLN A 205 -30.74 9.68 -32.22
N VAL A 206 -30.42 10.45 -31.19
CA VAL A 206 -31.15 11.68 -30.82
C VAL A 206 -31.12 12.71 -31.95
N ILE A 207 -29.96 12.90 -32.60
CA ILE A 207 -29.81 13.90 -33.67
C ILE A 207 -30.68 13.60 -34.90
N ARG A 208 -31.10 12.33 -35.10
CA ARG A 208 -31.99 11.93 -36.22
C ARG A 208 -33.42 12.44 -36.04
N PHE A 209 -33.84 12.68 -34.81
CA PHE A 209 -35.16 13.24 -34.49
C PHE A 209 -35.15 14.77 -34.40
N CYS A 210 -34.00 15.41 -34.67
CA CYS A 210 -33.82 16.85 -34.56
C CYS A 210 -33.83 17.53 -35.93
N SER A 211 -34.77 18.46 -36.12
CA SER A 211 -34.81 19.38 -37.27
C SER A 211 -34.32 20.79 -36.90
N TYR A 212 -34.31 21.10 -35.61
CA TYR A 212 -33.93 22.39 -35.06
C TYR A 212 -32.86 22.23 -33.97
N TYR A 213 -32.31 23.34 -33.51
CA TYR A 213 -31.47 23.43 -32.32
C TYR A 213 -31.89 24.64 -31.48
N HIS A 214 -31.62 24.56 -30.18
CA HIS A 214 -31.94 25.63 -29.25
C HIS A 214 -30.77 26.61 -29.12
N SER A 215 -31.05 27.91 -29.15
CA SER A 215 -30.05 28.95 -28.95
C SER A 215 -30.63 30.14 -28.22
N LYS A 216 -30.15 30.42 -27.00
CA LYS A 216 -30.54 31.58 -26.18
C LYS A 216 -32.06 31.80 -26.09
N GLY A 217 -32.84 30.73 -25.93
CA GLY A 217 -34.30 30.78 -25.85
C GLY A 217 -35.03 30.69 -27.19
N ALA A 218 -34.34 30.79 -28.33
CA ALA A 218 -34.92 30.64 -29.67
C ALA A 218 -34.67 29.25 -30.26
N THR A 219 -35.54 28.84 -31.18
CA THR A 219 -35.41 27.59 -31.95
C THR A 219 -35.00 27.93 -33.38
N LEU A 220 -33.87 27.40 -33.82
CA LEU A 220 -33.26 27.69 -35.13
C LEU A 220 -33.09 26.41 -35.96
N PRO A 221 -33.13 26.48 -37.31
CA PRO A 221 -33.03 25.29 -38.16
C PRO A 221 -31.64 24.64 -38.04
N LEU A 222 -31.61 23.32 -37.94
CA LEU A 222 -30.40 22.54 -37.77
C LEU A 222 -29.70 22.30 -39.13
N ASN A 223 -28.59 22.98 -39.37
CA ASN A 223 -27.80 22.86 -40.60
C ASN A 223 -26.67 21.83 -40.48
N HIS A 224 -26.08 21.44 -41.62
CA HIS A 224 -24.99 20.45 -41.67
C HIS A 224 -23.77 20.86 -40.83
N GLN A 225 -23.38 22.13 -40.87
CA GLN A 225 -22.24 22.66 -40.10
C GLN A 225 -22.42 22.43 -38.58
N GLN A 226 -23.64 22.53 -38.07
CA GLN A 226 -23.90 22.28 -36.66
C GLN A 226 -23.85 20.79 -36.31
N ARG A 227 -24.36 19.93 -37.20
CA ARG A 227 -24.25 18.48 -37.02
C ARG A 227 -22.79 18.03 -36.96
N GLU A 228 -21.92 18.64 -37.77
CA GLU A 228 -20.49 18.40 -37.70
C GLU A 228 -19.89 18.92 -36.39
N LEU A 229 -20.24 20.12 -35.95
CA LEU A 229 -19.80 20.68 -34.66
C LEU A 229 -20.16 19.75 -33.49
N TYR A 230 -21.42 19.32 -33.40
CA TYR A 230 -21.87 18.44 -32.32
C TYR A 230 -21.21 17.06 -32.37
N GLN A 231 -20.98 16.52 -33.57
CA GLN A 231 -20.22 15.28 -33.74
C GLN A 231 -18.77 15.44 -33.27
N GLN A 232 -18.11 16.54 -33.61
CA GLN A 232 -16.74 16.85 -33.15
C GLN A 232 -16.69 16.98 -31.63
N GLN A 233 -17.65 17.68 -31.02
CA GLN A 233 -17.72 17.84 -29.57
C GLN A 233 -17.99 16.52 -28.85
N LYS A 234 -18.89 15.68 -29.39
CA LYS A 234 -19.10 14.32 -28.88
C LYS A 234 -17.80 13.50 -28.91
N SER A 235 -17.03 13.58 -29.99
CA SER A 235 -15.73 12.91 -30.10
C SER A 235 -14.69 13.47 -29.11
N TYR A 236 -14.65 14.80 -28.93
CA TYR A 236 -13.77 15.46 -27.96
C TYR A 236 -14.06 15.03 -26.51
N MET A 237 -15.33 15.09 -26.10
CA MET A 237 -15.77 14.63 -24.79
C MET A 237 -15.50 13.13 -24.59
N GLY A 238 -15.75 12.31 -25.63
CA GLY A 238 -15.44 10.88 -25.61
C GLY A 238 -13.95 10.59 -25.44
N SER A 239 -13.08 11.31 -26.14
CA SER A 239 -11.62 11.19 -25.99
C SER A 239 -11.13 11.59 -24.60
N SER A 240 -11.88 12.45 -23.92
CA SER A 240 -11.65 12.82 -22.51
C SER A 240 -12.17 11.77 -21.52
N GLY A 241 -12.62 10.60 -22.00
CA GLY A 241 -13.15 9.49 -21.20
C GLY A 241 -14.57 9.71 -20.67
N LEU A 242 -15.30 10.67 -21.23
CA LEU A 242 -16.67 10.96 -20.82
C LEU A 242 -17.65 10.07 -21.61
N ARG A 243 -18.61 9.48 -20.91
CA ARG A 243 -19.82 8.93 -21.52
C ARG A 243 -20.73 10.10 -21.91
N VAL A 244 -20.93 10.29 -23.21
CA VAL A 244 -21.71 11.41 -23.75
C VAL A 244 -23.16 11.01 -23.98
N LEU A 245 -24.10 11.81 -23.47
CA LEU A 245 -25.53 11.73 -23.74
C LEU A 245 -25.99 12.99 -24.46
N ALA A 246 -26.86 12.83 -25.46
CA ALA A 246 -27.49 13.92 -26.19
C ALA A 246 -28.92 14.15 -25.68
N PHE A 247 -29.35 15.41 -25.69
CA PHE A 247 -30.68 15.84 -25.23
C PHE A 247 -31.39 16.64 -26.32
N ALA A 248 -32.70 16.43 -26.43
CA ALA A 248 -33.57 17.15 -27.35
C ALA A 248 -34.96 17.37 -26.74
N SER A 249 -35.66 18.41 -27.19
CA SER A 249 -37.06 18.65 -26.82
C SER A 249 -37.86 19.28 -27.96
N GLY A 250 -39.17 19.08 -27.99
CA GLY A 250 -40.05 19.69 -29.00
C GLY A 250 -41.51 19.27 -28.85
N SER A 251 -42.39 19.84 -29.66
CA SER A 251 -43.82 19.53 -29.61
C SER A 251 -44.19 18.23 -30.32
N GLU A 252 -43.37 17.77 -31.27
CA GLU A 252 -43.66 16.62 -32.11
C GLU A 252 -42.43 15.71 -32.25
N MET A 253 -42.65 14.40 -32.11
CA MET A 253 -41.59 13.41 -32.26
C MET A 253 -41.10 13.37 -33.71
N GLY A 254 -39.77 13.46 -33.91
CA GLY A 254 -39.15 13.56 -35.24
C GLY A 254 -38.94 14.98 -35.74
N ASN A 255 -39.46 15.99 -35.03
CA ASN A 255 -39.24 17.41 -35.31
C ASN A 255 -38.75 18.17 -34.06
N LEU A 256 -37.81 17.57 -33.35
CA LEU A 256 -37.30 18.09 -32.08
C LEU A 256 -36.22 19.17 -32.29
N SER A 257 -35.97 19.93 -31.22
CA SER A 257 -34.85 20.86 -31.11
C SER A 257 -33.74 20.23 -30.30
N PHE A 258 -32.54 20.15 -30.86
CA PHE A 258 -31.35 19.71 -30.15
C PHE A 258 -30.99 20.71 -29.04
N LEU A 259 -30.79 20.21 -27.82
CA LEU A 259 -30.50 21.03 -26.64
C LEU A 259 -29.01 21.07 -26.30
N GLY A 260 -28.34 19.91 -26.38
CA GLY A 260 -26.92 19.81 -26.07
C GLY A 260 -26.47 18.40 -25.72
N LEU A 261 -25.22 18.32 -25.27
CA LEU A 261 -24.52 17.11 -24.84
C LEU A 261 -24.18 17.20 -23.35
N VAL A 262 -24.23 16.08 -22.66
CA VAL A 262 -23.80 15.94 -21.25
C VAL A 262 -22.75 14.85 -21.15
N GLY A 263 -21.62 15.17 -20.52
CA GLY A 263 -20.50 14.29 -20.28
C GLY A 263 -20.53 13.74 -18.87
N ILE A 264 -20.68 12.43 -18.76
CA ILE A 264 -20.77 11.69 -17.51
C ILE A 264 -19.52 10.82 -17.36
N ILE A 265 -18.92 10.81 -16.18
CA ILE A 265 -17.76 9.97 -15.88
C ILE A 265 -17.95 9.30 -14.53
N ASP A 266 -17.30 8.15 -14.34
CA ASP A 266 -17.07 7.59 -13.02
C ASP A 266 -15.76 8.21 -12.48
N PRO A 267 -15.82 9.19 -11.57
CA PRO A 267 -14.66 9.96 -11.18
C PRO A 267 -13.70 9.11 -10.33
N PRO A 268 -12.37 9.34 -10.47
CA PRO A 268 -11.39 8.78 -9.55
C PRO A 268 -11.68 9.14 -8.10
N ARG A 269 -11.36 8.24 -7.17
CA ARG A 269 -11.41 8.56 -5.73
C ARG A 269 -10.33 9.61 -5.40
N SER A 270 -10.61 10.45 -4.42
CA SER A 270 -9.65 11.43 -3.90
C SER A 270 -8.42 10.73 -3.32
N GLY A 271 -7.21 11.24 -3.59
CA GLY A 271 -5.97 10.70 -3.05
C GLY A 271 -5.39 9.50 -3.81
N VAL A 272 -6.15 8.88 -4.73
CA VAL A 272 -5.66 7.74 -5.53
C VAL A 272 -4.51 8.14 -6.44
N LYS A 273 -4.59 9.33 -7.04
CA LYS A 273 -3.53 9.85 -7.92
C LYS A 273 -2.21 10.00 -7.16
N GLU A 274 -2.25 10.54 -5.95
CA GLU A 274 -1.10 10.71 -5.08
C GLU A 274 -0.54 9.35 -4.62
N ALA A 275 -1.42 8.41 -4.27
CA ALA A 275 -1.03 7.06 -3.90
C ALA A 275 -0.36 6.30 -5.05
N VAL A 276 -0.95 6.38 -6.26
CA VAL A 276 -0.40 5.84 -7.51
C VAL A 276 0.98 6.43 -7.78
N GLY A 277 1.13 7.75 -7.72
CA GLY A 277 2.41 8.42 -7.92
C GLY A 277 3.47 7.96 -6.93
N THR A 278 3.10 7.82 -5.65
CA THR A 278 4.00 7.33 -4.60
C THR A 278 4.44 5.89 -4.85
N LEU A 279 3.51 5.00 -5.19
CA LEU A 279 3.79 3.59 -5.50
C LEU A 279 4.71 3.44 -6.71
N ILE A 280 4.42 4.15 -7.81
CA ILE A 280 5.25 4.14 -9.01
C ILE A 280 6.64 4.68 -8.72
N SER A 281 6.75 5.79 -7.99
CA SER A 281 8.05 6.36 -7.59
C SER A 281 8.86 5.42 -6.69
N SER A 282 8.17 4.55 -5.94
CA SER A 282 8.80 3.52 -5.12
C SER A 282 9.14 2.26 -5.91
N GLY A 283 8.90 2.19 -7.22
CA GLY A 283 9.21 1.02 -8.05
C GLY A 283 8.13 -0.07 -8.08
N VAL A 284 6.91 0.21 -7.62
CA VAL A 284 5.74 -0.68 -7.77
C VAL A 284 5.03 -0.34 -9.08
N ALA A 285 4.90 -1.32 -9.98
CA ALA A 285 4.15 -1.13 -11.22
C ALA A 285 2.65 -1.26 -10.98
N ILE A 286 1.85 -0.35 -11.54
CA ILE A 286 0.39 -0.40 -11.45
C ILE A 286 -0.18 -0.75 -12.82
N LYS A 287 -1.05 -1.75 -12.86
CA LYS A 287 -1.75 -2.20 -14.07
C LYS A 287 -3.25 -2.07 -13.86
N MET A 288 -3.90 -1.23 -14.67
CA MET A 288 -5.35 -1.08 -14.63
C MET A 288 -5.99 -2.15 -15.51
N ILE A 289 -6.98 -2.87 -14.97
CA ILE A 289 -7.76 -3.85 -15.73
C ILE A 289 -9.23 -3.44 -15.66
N THR A 290 -9.89 -3.28 -16.81
CA THR A 290 -11.28 -2.81 -16.86
C THR A 290 -12.08 -3.43 -18.01
N GLY A 291 -13.40 -3.49 -17.84
CA GLY A 291 -14.34 -3.88 -18.89
C GLY A 291 -14.68 -2.75 -19.88
N ASP A 292 -14.24 -1.51 -19.62
CA ASP A 292 -14.55 -0.34 -20.45
C ASP A 292 -13.85 -0.33 -21.81
N SER A 293 -14.20 0.64 -22.66
CA SER A 293 -13.52 0.88 -23.93
C SER A 293 -12.10 1.42 -23.73
N GLN A 294 -11.27 1.31 -24.77
CA GLN A 294 -9.89 1.78 -24.74
C GLN A 294 -9.78 3.27 -24.39
N GLU A 295 -10.62 4.11 -25.01
CA GLU A 295 -10.58 5.58 -24.82
C GLU A 295 -10.89 5.95 -23.36
N THR A 296 -11.87 5.28 -22.77
CA THR A 296 -12.28 5.51 -21.37
C THR A 296 -11.19 5.04 -20.42
N ALA A 297 -10.65 3.83 -20.65
CA ALA A 297 -9.62 3.24 -19.81
C ALA A 297 -8.33 4.07 -19.83
N VAL A 298 -7.87 4.49 -21.03
CA VAL A 298 -6.68 5.31 -21.21
C VAL A 298 -6.87 6.71 -20.61
N SER A 299 -8.04 7.32 -20.76
CA SER A 299 -8.32 8.63 -20.14
C SER A 299 -8.26 8.57 -18.61
N ILE A 300 -8.96 7.60 -17.98
CA ILE A 300 -8.95 7.45 -16.52
C ILE A 300 -7.54 7.13 -16.03
N ALA A 301 -6.83 6.22 -16.71
CA ALA A 301 -5.45 5.88 -16.37
C ALA A 301 -4.50 7.08 -16.52
N GLY A 302 -4.71 7.94 -17.52
CA GLY A 302 -3.96 9.19 -17.69
C GLY A 302 -4.21 10.18 -16.56
N ARG A 303 -5.46 10.37 -16.14
CA ARG A 303 -5.83 11.25 -15.00
C ARG A 303 -5.21 10.77 -13.68
N LEU A 304 -5.13 9.47 -13.48
CA LEU A 304 -4.51 8.83 -12.31
C LEU A 304 -2.98 8.82 -12.36
N GLY A 305 -2.35 9.17 -13.49
CA GLY A 305 -0.89 9.09 -13.66
C GLY A 305 -0.37 7.67 -13.89
N ILE A 306 -1.26 6.73 -14.19
CA ILE A 306 -0.93 5.33 -14.52
C ILE A 306 -0.45 5.26 -15.97
N TYR A 307 -1.13 5.95 -16.89
CA TYR A 307 -0.80 5.93 -18.32
C TYR A 307 -0.03 7.18 -18.75
N THR A 308 1.12 6.99 -19.40
CA THR A 308 2.00 8.06 -19.91
C THR A 308 2.25 7.90 -21.41
N LYS A 309 2.78 8.95 -22.07
CA LYS A 309 3.13 8.87 -23.50
C LYS A 309 4.16 7.75 -23.73
N GLY A 310 3.80 6.75 -24.53
CA GLY A 310 4.61 5.54 -24.76
C GLY A 310 4.13 4.29 -23.99
N SER A 311 3.18 4.44 -23.07
CA SER A 311 2.52 3.31 -22.41
C SER A 311 1.68 2.49 -23.40
N GLN A 312 1.64 1.18 -23.23
CA GLN A 312 0.85 0.30 -24.08
C GLN A 312 -0.46 -0.12 -23.39
N SER A 313 -1.52 -0.24 -24.17
CA SER A 313 -2.81 -0.80 -23.76
C SER A 313 -3.11 -2.05 -24.58
N LEU A 314 -3.74 -3.06 -23.97
CA LEU A 314 -4.09 -4.31 -24.64
C LEU A 314 -5.57 -4.65 -24.41
N SER A 315 -6.27 -5.08 -25.45
CA SER A 315 -7.66 -5.53 -25.36
C SER A 315 -7.78 -6.94 -24.78
N GLY A 316 -8.95 -7.26 -24.22
CA GLY A 316 -9.28 -8.62 -23.82
C GLY A 316 -9.22 -9.64 -24.96
N GLU A 317 -9.60 -9.25 -26.17
CA GLU A 317 -9.56 -10.13 -27.35
C GLU A 317 -8.12 -10.47 -27.77
N GLU A 318 -7.21 -9.47 -27.73
CA GLU A 318 -5.78 -9.71 -27.98
C GLU A 318 -5.15 -10.58 -26.88
N VAL A 319 -5.57 -10.40 -25.62
CA VAL A 319 -5.15 -11.28 -24.51
C VAL A 319 -5.57 -12.73 -24.77
N ASP A 320 -6.73 -12.97 -25.35
CA ASP A 320 -7.20 -14.33 -25.66
C ASP A 320 -6.39 -15.00 -26.78
N GLN A 321 -5.95 -14.22 -27.78
CA GLN A 321 -5.14 -14.72 -28.90
C GLN A 321 -3.71 -15.12 -28.50
N MET A 322 -3.17 -14.53 -27.43
CA MET A 322 -1.82 -14.82 -26.94
C MET A 322 -1.81 -16.05 -26.02
N ASP A 323 -0.79 -16.88 -26.10
CA ASP A 323 -0.55 -17.88 -25.05
C ASP A 323 0.00 -17.23 -23.76
N LEU A 324 0.13 -18.02 -22.69
CA LEU A 324 0.62 -17.51 -21.40
C LEU A 324 2.09 -17.02 -21.48
N GLN A 325 2.94 -17.65 -22.29
CA GLN A 325 4.36 -17.29 -22.42
C GLN A 325 4.53 -15.99 -23.22
N GLN A 326 3.83 -15.88 -24.35
CA GLN A 326 3.75 -14.67 -25.17
C GLN A 326 3.24 -13.49 -24.35
N LEU A 327 2.14 -13.69 -23.60
CA LEU A 327 1.62 -12.66 -22.72
C LEU A 327 2.65 -12.26 -21.67
N SER A 328 3.35 -13.21 -21.05
CA SER A 328 4.38 -12.95 -20.03
C SER A 328 5.51 -12.04 -20.52
N GLN A 329 5.89 -12.12 -21.80
CA GLN A 329 6.93 -11.26 -22.40
C GLN A 329 6.45 -9.83 -22.63
N MET A 330 5.17 -9.64 -22.95
CA MET A 330 4.56 -8.35 -23.28
C MET A 330 4.03 -7.61 -22.04
N VAL A 331 3.53 -8.37 -21.06
CA VAL A 331 2.84 -7.84 -19.87
C VAL A 331 3.60 -6.75 -19.11
N PRO A 332 4.95 -6.75 -19.00
CA PRO A 332 5.67 -5.69 -18.31
C PRO A 332 5.41 -4.30 -18.90
N ARG A 333 5.30 -4.21 -20.23
CA ARG A 333 5.12 -2.95 -20.99
C ARG A 333 3.67 -2.47 -21.02
N ILE A 334 2.72 -3.36 -20.77
CA ILE A 334 1.29 -3.06 -20.83
C ILE A 334 0.82 -2.51 -19.48
N VAL A 335 0.16 -1.37 -19.51
CA VAL A 335 -0.27 -0.65 -18.31
C VAL A 335 -1.80 -0.66 -18.15
N VAL A 336 -2.53 -0.76 -19.26
CA VAL A 336 -3.99 -0.77 -19.28
C VAL A 336 -4.50 -1.98 -20.06
N PHE A 337 -5.37 -2.76 -19.44
CA PHE A 337 -6.15 -3.81 -20.09
C PHE A 337 -7.62 -3.39 -20.15
N TYR A 338 -8.19 -3.34 -21.35
CA TYR A 338 -9.56 -2.88 -21.59
C TYR A 338 -10.43 -3.99 -22.19
N ARG A 339 -11.76 -3.89 -22.05
CA ARG A 339 -12.71 -4.97 -22.36
C ARG A 339 -12.28 -6.32 -21.74
N ALA A 340 -11.71 -6.30 -20.54
CA ALA A 340 -11.19 -7.48 -19.88
C ALA A 340 -12.31 -8.30 -19.20
N SER A 341 -12.29 -9.62 -19.41
CA SER A 341 -13.19 -10.57 -18.75
C SER A 341 -12.57 -11.12 -17.46
N PRO A 342 -13.35 -11.79 -16.59
CA PRO A 342 -12.83 -12.49 -15.40
C PRO A 342 -11.68 -13.46 -15.72
N ARG A 343 -11.77 -14.15 -16.87
CA ARG A 343 -10.72 -15.08 -17.34
C ARG A 343 -9.43 -14.34 -17.69
N HIS A 344 -9.54 -13.14 -18.28
CA HIS A 344 -8.37 -12.33 -18.63
C HIS A 344 -7.67 -11.85 -17.36
N LYS A 345 -8.41 -11.41 -16.33
CA LYS A 345 -7.84 -11.00 -15.02
C LYS A 345 -6.92 -12.11 -14.46
N LEU A 346 -7.42 -13.36 -14.43
CA LEU A 346 -6.63 -14.52 -13.98
C LEU A 346 -5.38 -14.76 -14.87
N LYS A 347 -5.54 -14.70 -16.20
CA LYS A 347 -4.43 -14.94 -17.15
C LYS A 347 -3.33 -13.88 -17.00
N ILE A 348 -3.71 -12.62 -16.81
CA ILE A 348 -2.78 -11.50 -16.56
C ILE A 348 -2.01 -11.73 -15.25
N VAL A 349 -2.69 -12.06 -14.15
CA VAL A 349 -2.05 -12.36 -12.86
C VAL A 349 -1.03 -13.50 -13.02
N LYS A 350 -1.40 -14.61 -13.66
CA LYS A 350 -0.47 -15.74 -13.89
C LYS A 350 0.71 -15.37 -14.78
N SER A 351 0.50 -14.56 -15.81
CA SER A 351 1.60 -14.13 -16.70
C SER A 351 2.62 -13.25 -15.97
N LEU A 352 2.18 -12.44 -15.01
CA LEU A 352 3.04 -11.66 -14.14
C LEU A 352 3.80 -12.52 -13.13
N GLN A 353 3.13 -13.51 -12.53
CA GLN A 353 3.78 -14.46 -11.64
C GLN A 353 4.86 -15.28 -12.37
N ASN A 354 4.62 -15.64 -13.64
CA ASN A 354 5.59 -16.38 -14.46
C ASN A 354 6.91 -15.63 -14.69
N ILE A 355 6.89 -14.30 -14.71
CA ILE A 355 8.13 -13.48 -14.80
C ILE A 355 8.76 -13.22 -13.42
N GLY A 356 8.21 -13.81 -12.35
CA GLY A 356 8.69 -13.68 -10.97
C GLY A 356 8.21 -12.41 -10.26
N ALA A 357 7.16 -11.75 -10.76
CA ALA A 357 6.53 -10.64 -10.05
C ALA A 357 5.69 -11.14 -8.86
N VAL A 358 5.64 -10.35 -7.79
CA VAL A 358 4.73 -10.53 -6.65
C VAL A 358 3.52 -9.64 -6.90
N VAL A 359 2.41 -10.29 -7.23
CA VAL A 359 1.22 -9.63 -7.77
C VAL A 359 0.18 -9.45 -6.67
N ALA A 360 -0.16 -8.19 -6.41
CA ALA A 360 -1.40 -7.85 -5.71
C ALA A 360 -2.51 -7.65 -6.73
N MET A 361 -3.69 -8.23 -6.49
CA MET A 361 -4.89 -8.01 -7.31
C MET A 361 -5.95 -7.36 -6.44
N THR A 362 -6.61 -6.30 -6.92
CA THR A 362 -7.78 -5.70 -6.26
C THR A 362 -9.07 -6.04 -7.01
N GLY A 363 -10.18 -6.14 -6.27
CA GLY A 363 -11.50 -6.36 -6.86
C GLY A 363 -12.64 -6.28 -5.84
N ASP A 364 -13.85 -6.10 -6.33
CA ASP A 364 -15.07 -5.95 -5.52
C ASP A 364 -16.20 -6.92 -5.95
N GLY A 365 -16.31 -7.23 -7.23
CA GLY A 365 -17.34 -8.11 -7.78
C GLY A 365 -16.96 -9.60 -7.80
N VAL A 366 -17.95 -10.50 -7.71
CA VAL A 366 -17.78 -11.98 -7.73
C VAL A 366 -16.88 -12.48 -8.86
N ASN A 367 -16.87 -11.75 -9.97
CA ASN A 367 -16.01 -11.93 -11.13
C ASN A 367 -14.50 -11.94 -10.80
N ASP A 368 -14.09 -11.27 -9.73
CA ASP A 368 -12.69 -11.09 -9.36
C ASP A 368 -12.19 -12.16 -8.40
N ALA A 369 -13.09 -12.90 -7.76
CA ALA A 369 -12.76 -13.86 -6.71
C ALA A 369 -11.68 -14.88 -7.13
N VAL A 370 -11.74 -15.38 -8.38
CA VAL A 370 -10.75 -16.34 -8.89
C VAL A 370 -9.38 -15.70 -9.09
N ALA A 371 -9.33 -14.46 -9.60
CA ALA A 371 -8.08 -13.73 -9.79
C ALA A 371 -7.48 -13.28 -8.45
N LEU A 372 -8.33 -12.81 -7.51
CA LEU A 372 -7.96 -12.47 -6.14
C LEU A 372 -7.32 -13.67 -5.43
N LYS A 373 -7.93 -14.86 -5.58
CA LYS A 373 -7.42 -16.07 -4.93
C LYS A 373 -6.10 -16.58 -5.52
N ALA A 374 -5.87 -16.32 -6.81
CA ALA A 374 -4.68 -16.75 -7.52
C ALA A 374 -3.49 -15.79 -7.37
N ALA A 375 -3.75 -14.52 -7.07
CA ALA A 375 -2.72 -13.52 -6.80
C ALA A 375 -1.93 -13.88 -5.55
N ASP A 376 -0.69 -13.38 -5.45
CA ASP A 376 0.13 -13.54 -4.24
C ASP A 376 -0.49 -12.78 -3.06
N ILE A 377 -1.22 -11.70 -3.37
CA ILE A 377 -1.99 -10.89 -2.43
C ILE A 377 -3.35 -10.55 -3.07
N GLY A 378 -4.42 -11.21 -2.64
CA GLY A 378 -5.78 -10.80 -2.98
C GLY A 378 -6.26 -9.66 -2.09
N VAL A 379 -6.75 -8.57 -2.68
CA VAL A 379 -7.27 -7.38 -1.98
C VAL A 379 -8.75 -7.16 -2.33
N ALA A 380 -9.64 -7.25 -1.34
CA ALA A 380 -11.06 -7.00 -1.50
C ALA A 380 -11.50 -5.66 -0.91
N MET A 381 -12.50 -5.06 -1.54
CA MET A 381 -13.21 -3.89 -1.01
C MET A 381 -14.12 -4.30 0.17
N GLY A 382 -14.13 -3.52 1.24
CA GLY A 382 -14.86 -3.79 2.47
C GLY A 382 -16.34 -3.38 2.41
N GLN A 383 -16.67 -2.25 1.79
CA GLN A 383 -18.05 -1.77 1.71
C GLN A 383 -18.73 -2.25 0.42
N THR A 384 -18.15 -1.97 -0.74
CA THR A 384 -18.72 -2.37 -2.04
C THR A 384 -18.45 -3.83 -2.41
N GLY A 385 -17.45 -4.46 -1.79
CA GLY A 385 -17.05 -5.82 -2.13
C GLY A 385 -18.07 -6.88 -1.72
N THR A 386 -18.32 -7.81 -2.63
CA THR A 386 -19.15 -9.00 -2.39
C THR A 386 -18.51 -9.93 -1.37
N ASP A 387 -19.33 -10.67 -0.61
CA ASP A 387 -18.82 -11.61 0.41
C ASP A 387 -17.91 -12.69 -0.20
N VAL A 388 -18.20 -13.11 -1.44
CA VAL A 388 -17.34 -14.05 -2.19
C VAL A 388 -15.94 -13.47 -2.41
N CYS A 389 -15.83 -12.17 -2.69
CA CYS A 389 -14.53 -11.51 -2.85
C CYS A 389 -13.78 -11.35 -1.53
N LYS A 390 -14.49 -10.93 -0.48
CA LYS A 390 -13.92 -10.81 0.88
C LYS A 390 -13.42 -12.16 1.40
N GLU A 391 -14.10 -13.25 1.03
CA GLU A 391 -13.65 -14.59 1.37
C GLU A 391 -12.44 -15.06 0.56
N ALA A 392 -12.42 -14.77 -0.73
CA ALA A 392 -11.33 -15.13 -1.63
C ALA A 392 -10.02 -14.36 -1.36
N ALA A 393 -10.13 -13.10 -0.95
CA ALA A 393 -9.01 -12.21 -0.69
C ALA A 393 -8.20 -12.60 0.56
N ASP A 394 -6.98 -12.08 0.64
CA ASP A 394 -6.08 -12.20 1.77
C ASP A 394 -6.06 -10.92 2.63
N MET A 395 -6.41 -9.78 2.03
CA MET A 395 -6.55 -8.47 2.68
C MET A 395 -7.89 -7.81 2.31
N ILE A 396 -8.51 -7.12 3.25
CA ILE A 396 -9.77 -6.38 3.05
C ILE A 396 -9.55 -4.91 3.42
N LEU A 397 -9.95 -4.00 2.54
CA LEU A 397 -9.91 -2.54 2.76
C LEU A 397 -11.24 -2.08 3.33
N VAL A 398 -11.30 -1.76 4.62
CA VAL A 398 -12.56 -1.47 5.33
C VAL A 398 -13.23 -0.18 4.80
N ASP A 399 -12.46 0.75 4.26
CA ASP A 399 -12.92 2.04 3.75
C ASP A 399 -12.96 2.17 2.23
N ASP A 400 -12.68 1.09 1.51
CA ASP A 400 -12.65 1.09 0.05
C ASP A 400 -11.66 2.12 -0.54
N ASP A 401 -10.61 2.48 0.22
CA ASP A 401 -9.61 3.46 -0.21
C ASP A 401 -8.32 2.78 -0.71
N PHE A 402 -7.91 3.11 -1.93
CA PHE A 402 -6.64 2.65 -2.50
C PHE A 402 -5.42 3.13 -1.69
N GLN A 403 -5.50 4.26 -0.98
CA GLN A 403 -4.44 4.74 -0.09
C GLN A 403 -4.14 3.76 1.05
N THR A 404 -5.14 2.96 1.45
CA THR A 404 -4.97 1.92 2.47
C THR A 404 -4.01 0.83 2.00
N ILE A 405 -3.94 0.54 0.69
CA ILE A 405 -2.94 -0.38 0.11
C ILE A 405 -1.52 0.18 0.26
N LEU A 406 -1.33 1.48 -0.04
CA LEU A 406 -0.03 2.14 0.16
C LEU A 406 0.44 2.04 1.61
N SER A 407 -0.47 2.31 2.54
CA SER A 407 -0.23 2.19 3.99
C SER A 407 0.11 0.76 4.41
N ALA A 408 -0.55 -0.24 3.82
CA ALA A 408 -0.26 -1.65 4.10
C ALA A 408 1.11 -2.09 3.55
N ILE A 409 1.50 -1.65 2.35
CA ILE A 409 2.83 -1.91 1.79
C ILE A 409 3.91 -1.25 2.64
N GLU A 410 3.68 -0.02 3.12
CA GLU A 410 4.59 0.69 4.03
C GLU A 410 4.82 -0.12 5.33
N GLU A 411 3.76 -0.57 5.98
CA GLU A 411 3.84 -1.40 7.19
C GLU A 411 4.54 -2.74 6.91
N GLY A 412 4.23 -3.41 5.78
CA GLY A 412 4.86 -4.67 5.38
C GLY A 412 6.38 -4.54 5.20
N LYS A 413 6.83 -3.49 4.49
CA LYS A 413 8.27 -3.19 4.36
C LYS A 413 8.92 -2.87 5.71
N GLY A 414 8.21 -2.15 6.58
CA GLY A 414 8.67 -1.82 7.93
C GLY A 414 8.88 -3.06 8.81
N ILE A 415 7.91 -3.97 8.80
CA ILE A 415 7.96 -5.23 9.57
C ILE A 415 9.14 -6.09 9.13
N TYR A 416 9.38 -6.22 7.82
CA TYR A 416 10.54 -6.95 7.32
C TYR A 416 11.87 -6.32 7.76
N ASN A 417 11.95 -4.99 7.80
CA ASN A 417 13.14 -4.29 8.30
C ASN A 417 13.34 -4.54 9.81
N ASN A 418 12.27 -4.56 10.60
CA ASN A 418 12.31 -4.90 12.01
C ASN A 418 12.74 -6.35 12.22
N ILE A 419 12.30 -7.27 11.34
CA ILE A 419 12.78 -8.66 11.34
C ILE A 419 14.29 -8.74 11.16
N LYS A 420 14.84 -8.00 10.19
CA LYS A 420 16.29 -7.93 10.00
C LYS A 420 17.03 -7.36 11.22
N ASN A 421 16.44 -6.38 11.90
CA ASN A 421 17.04 -5.74 13.08
C ASN A 421 17.20 -6.72 14.25
N PHE A 422 16.16 -7.48 14.60
CA PHE A 422 16.29 -8.43 15.71
C PHE A 422 17.08 -9.68 15.30
N VAL A 423 16.98 -10.16 14.05
CA VAL A 423 17.80 -11.28 13.56
C VAL A 423 19.29 -10.93 13.65
N ARG A 424 19.67 -9.69 13.32
CA ARG A 424 21.04 -9.21 13.51
C ARG A 424 21.47 -9.32 14.97
N PHE A 425 20.66 -8.80 15.90
CA PHE A 425 20.95 -8.84 17.32
C PHE A 425 21.14 -10.29 17.81
N GLN A 426 20.13 -11.14 17.59
CA GLN A 426 20.13 -12.53 18.03
C GLN A 426 21.33 -13.31 17.48
N LEU A 427 21.59 -13.24 16.16
CA LEU A 427 22.72 -13.95 15.56
C LEU A 427 24.06 -13.46 16.08
N SER A 428 24.25 -12.15 16.30
CA SER A 428 25.51 -11.64 16.84
C SER A 428 25.77 -12.14 18.26
N THR A 429 24.73 -12.25 19.09
CA THR A 429 24.82 -12.77 20.45
C THR A 429 25.08 -14.28 20.45
N SER A 430 24.33 -15.07 19.67
CA SER A 430 24.56 -16.52 19.56
C SER A 430 25.96 -16.84 19.03
N ILE A 431 26.41 -16.16 17.97
CA ILE A 431 27.76 -16.37 17.41
C ILE A 431 28.82 -15.97 18.44
N ALA A 432 28.64 -14.87 19.17
CA ALA A 432 29.57 -14.45 20.22
C ALA A 432 29.66 -15.50 21.34
N ALA A 433 28.53 -15.97 21.85
CA ALA A 433 28.48 -16.98 22.91
C ALA A 433 29.15 -18.30 22.48
N LEU A 434 28.82 -18.79 21.28
CA LEU A 434 29.42 -20.02 20.73
C LEU A 434 30.94 -19.88 20.53
N THR A 435 31.37 -18.74 19.99
CA THR A 435 32.80 -18.47 19.73
C THR A 435 33.57 -18.34 21.04
N LEU A 436 33.02 -17.66 22.04
CA LEU A 436 33.62 -17.49 23.36
C LEU A 436 33.89 -18.84 24.02
N ILE A 437 32.89 -19.72 24.06
CA ILE A 437 33.00 -21.06 24.67
C ILE A 437 33.95 -21.95 23.87
N SER A 438 33.85 -21.90 22.53
CA SER A 438 34.73 -22.66 21.64
C SER A 438 36.19 -22.27 21.83
N LEU A 439 36.49 -20.97 21.86
CA LEU A 439 37.85 -20.46 22.01
C LEU A 439 38.42 -20.76 23.41
N ALA A 440 37.62 -20.59 24.47
CA ALA A 440 38.02 -20.99 25.82
C ALA A 440 38.37 -22.48 25.90
N THR A 441 37.57 -23.34 25.25
CA THR A 441 37.85 -24.78 25.18
C THR A 441 39.12 -25.08 24.38
N LEU A 442 39.30 -24.47 23.21
CA LEU A 442 40.47 -24.69 22.35
C LEU A 442 41.78 -24.25 23.00
N MET A 443 41.77 -23.11 23.69
CA MET A 443 42.94 -22.56 24.40
C MET A 443 43.21 -23.25 25.74
N ASN A 444 42.42 -24.26 26.10
CA ASN A 444 42.46 -24.95 27.40
C ASN A 444 42.28 -23.99 28.59
N PHE A 445 41.57 -22.88 28.38
CA PHE A 445 41.14 -22.03 29.48
C PHE A 445 39.95 -22.65 30.21
N PRO A 446 39.76 -22.30 31.50
CA PRO A 446 38.52 -22.60 32.15
C PRO A 446 37.35 -21.89 31.48
N ASN A 447 36.16 -22.46 31.61
CA ASN A 447 35.00 -21.88 30.95
C ASN A 447 34.65 -20.53 31.59
N PRO A 448 34.52 -19.46 30.79
CA PRO A 448 34.24 -18.12 31.29
C PRO A 448 32.84 -17.96 31.87
N LEU A 449 31.92 -18.87 31.50
CA LEU A 449 30.50 -18.83 31.87
C LEU A 449 30.02 -20.22 32.29
N ASN A 450 29.12 -20.26 33.28
CA ASN A 450 28.46 -21.49 33.69
C ASN A 450 27.18 -21.76 32.85
N ALA A 451 26.64 -22.98 32.93
CA ALA A 451 25.46 -23.38 32.17
C ALA A 451 24.22 -22.51 32.47
N MET A 452 24.04 -22.09 33.73
CA MET A 452 22.90 -21.27 34.16
C MET A 452 22.97 -19.83 33.63
N GLN A 453 24.17 -19.25 33.60
CA GLN A 453 24.48 -17.93 33.05
C GLN A 453 24.26 -17.92 31.53
N ILE A 454 24.66 -18.98 30.83
CA ILE A 454 24.37 -19.14 29.38
C ILE A 454 22.86 -19.20 29.15
N LEU A 455 22.13 -19.95 29.97
CA LEU A 455 20.67 -20.02 29.89
C LEU A 455 20.01 -18.66 30.13
N TRP A 456 20.51 -17.87 31.09
CA TRP A 456 20.05 -16.51 31.32
C TRP A 456 20.31 -15.57 30.13
N ILE A 457 21.51 -15.65 29.54
CA ILE A 457 21.85 -14.90 28.32
C ILE A 457 20.86 -15.26 27.20
N ASN A 458 20.57 -16.55 27.00
CA ASN A 458 19.61 -16.98 25.98
C ASN A 458 18.20 -16.42 26.25
N ILE A 459 17.74 -16.42 27.51
CA ILE A 459 16.44 -15.85 27.88
C ILE A 459 16.39 -14.35 27.59
N ILE A 460 17.44 -13.60 27.88
CA ILE A 460 17.51 -12.16 27.58
C ILE A 460 17.61 -11.92 26.08
N MET A 461 18.45 -12.69 25.38
CA MET A 461 18.65 -12.60 23.93
C MET A 461 17.34 -12.82 23.17
N ASP A 462 16.60 -13.87 23.52
CA ASP A 462 15.36 -14.26 22.83
C ASP A 462 14.10 -13.55 23.37
N GLY A 463 14.22 -12.94 24.55
CA GLY A 463 13.11 -12.37 25.31
C GLY A 463 12.85 -10.89 25.02
N PRO A 464 12.80 -10.02 26.05
CA PRO A 464 12.26 -8.67 25.90
C PRO A 464 12.99 -7.77 24.87
N PRO A 465 14.33 -7.69 24.85
CA PRO A 465 15.07 -6.86 23.88
C PRO A 465 14.77 -7.26 22.43
N ALA A 466 14.86 -8.54 22.06
CA ALA A 466 14.57 -8.98 20.70
C ALA A 466 13.12 -8.70 20.29
N GLN A 467 12.15 -8.97 21.17
CA GLN A 467 10.75 -8.64 20.93
C GLN A 467 10.54 -7.13 20.74
N SER A 468 11.22 -6.31 21.53
CA SER A 468 11.11 -4.85 21.45
C SER A 468 11.68 -4.27 20.14
N LEU A 469 12.68 -4.92 19.56
CA LEU A 469 13.22 -4.57 18.23
C LEU A 469 12.22 -4.88 17.11
N GLY A 470 11.37 -5.90 17.28
CA GLY A 470 10.26 -6.22 16.38
C GLY A 470 9.22 -5.10 16.28
N VAL A 471 9.02 -4.34 17.35
CA VAL A 471 8.04 -3.24 17.42
C VAL A 471 8.59 -1.86 17.14
N GLU A 472 9.79 -1.75 16.57
CA GLU A 472 10.35 -0.45 16.17
C GLU A 472 9.39 0.29 15.20
N PRO A 473 9.26 1.63 15.31
CA PRO A 473 8.45 2.41 14.38
C PRO A 473 8.94 2.27 12.93
N VAL A 474 8.01 2.31 11.98
CA VAL A 474 8.34 2.23 10.56
C VAL A 474 9.13 3.49 10.15
N ASP A 475 10.29 3.29 9.52
CA ASP A 475 11.09 4.38 8.99
C ASP A 475 10.42 4.96 7.74
N LYS A 476 10.18 6.29 7.75
CA LYS A 476 9.52 7.02 6.66
C LYS A 476 10.22 6.87 5.32
N ASP A 477 11.53 6.60 5.30
CA ASP A 477 12.28 6.40 4.06
C ASP A 477 12.06 5.02 3.43
N VAL A 478 11.43 4.10 4.16
CA VAL A 478 11.17 2.73 3.68
C VAL A 478 10.24 2.73 2.48
N ILE A 479 9.29 3.66 2.43
CA ILE A 479 8.35 3.76 1.31
C ILE A 479 9.04 4.11 0.00
N ARG A 480 10.15 4.87 0.06
CA ARG A 480 10.93 5.29 -1.13
C ARG A 480 11.83 4.19 -1.67
N LYS A 481 12.04 3.10 -0.92
CA LYS A 481 12.87 1.98 -1.37
C LYS A 481 12.08 1.07 -2.32
N PRO A 482 12.74 0.52 -3.36
CA PRO A 482 12.12 -0.46 -4.25
C PRO A 482 11.59 -1.68 -3.48
N PRO A 483 10.55 -2.36 -4.00
CA PRO A 483 10.15 -3.67 -3.52
C PRO A 483 11.35 -4.62 -3.50
N ARG A 484 11.45 -5.41 -2.45
CA ARG A 484 12.51 -6.42 -2.32
C ARG A 484 12.29 -7.54 -3.33
N ASN A 485 13.37 -8.12 -3.85
CA ASN A 485 13.25 -9.38 -4.57
C ASN A 485 12.99 -10.53 -3.58
N VAL A 486 11.95 -11.32 -3.82
CA VAL A 486 11.58 -12.47 -2.96
C VAL A 486 12.69 -13.50 -2.82
N ARG A 487 13.59 -13.60 -3.80
CA ARG A 487 14.74 -14.51 -3.79
C ARG A 487 15.89 -14.03 -2.91
N ASP A 488 15.88 -12.77 -2.47
CA ASP A 488 16.92 -12.26 -1.60
C ASP A 488 16.84 -12.95 -0.24
N SER A 489 17.97 -13.45 0.26
CA SER A 489 18.04 -13.98 1.61
C SER A 489 17.87 -12.85 2.65
N ILE A 490 17.21 -13.18 3.77
CA ILE A 490 17.17 -12.29 4.94
C ILE A 490 18.61 -11.99 5.43
N LEU A 491 19.49 -13.00 5.39
CA LEU A 491 20.90 -12.92 5.76
C LEU A 491 21.75 -12.43 4.58
N THR A 492 21.66 -11.13 4.31
CA THR A 492 22.51 -10.47 3.31
C THR A 492 23.98 -10.47 3.75
N ARG A 493 24.92 -10.41 2.80
CA ARG A 493 26.36 -10.33 3.10
C ARG A 493 26.70 -9.14 4.00
N SER A 494 26.08 -7.99 3.77
CA SER A 494 26.26 -6.80 4.63
C SER A 494 25.80 -7.06 6.07
N LEU A 495 24.63 -7.70 6.25
CA LEU A 495 24.15 -8.06 7.58
C LEU A 495 25.08 -9.07 8.27
N LEU A 496 25.57 -10.09 7.55
CA LEU A 496 26.50 -11.07 8.10
C LEU A 496 27.82 -10.44 8.54
N ILE A 497 28.40 -9.54 7.75
CA ILE A 497 29.61 -8.81 8.15
C ILE A 497 29.37 -8.02 9.43
N LYS A 498 28.25 -7.30 9.53
CA LYS A 498 27.91 -6.53 10.74
C LYS A 498 27.71 -7.43 11.97
N VAL A 499 27.08 -8.59 11.78
CA VAL A 499 26.92 -9.62 12.82
C VAL A 499 28.28 -10.12 13.31
N LEU A 500 29.19 -10.48 12.38
CA LEU A 500 30.52 -10.98 12.71
C LEU A 500 31.38 -9.93 13.41
N VAL A 501 31.32 -8.66 12.99
CA VAL A 501 32.06 -7.58 13.65
C VAL A 501 31.53 -7.34 15.07
N SER A 502 30.20 -7.26 15.25
CA SER A 502 29.61 -7.17 16.60
C SER A 502 30.06 -8.35 17.46
N ALA A 503 29.96 -9.58 16.95
CA ALA A 503 30.35 -10.77 17.69
C ALA A 503 31.83 -10.77 18.07
N LEU A 504 32.72 -10.34 17.17
CA LEU A 504 34.16 -10.24 17.44
C LEU A 504 34.44 -9.26 18.58
N VAL A 505 33.82 -8.08 18.58
CA VAL A 505 34.01 -7.08 19.65
C VAL A 505 33.51 -7.61 20.99
N ILE A 506 32.35 -8.28 21.01
CA ILE A 506 31.79 -8.91 22.22
C ILE A 506 32.76 -9.98 22.75
N VAL A 507 33.24 -10.88 21.89
CA VAL A 507 34.17 -11.95 22.27
C VAL A 507 35.50 -11.38 22.78
N CYS A 508 36.10 -10.42 22.08
CA CYS A 508 37.36 -9.81 22.51
C CYS A 508 37.19 -9.07 23.84
N GLY A 509 36.11 -8.33 24.03
CA GLY A 509 35.84 -7.60 25.26
C GLY A 509 35.56 -8.52 26.45
N THR A 510 34.78 -9.58 26.26
CA THR A 510 34.47 -10.56 27.31
C THR A 510 35.69 -11.39 27.69
N LEU A 511 36.51 -11.82 26.72
CA LEU A 511 37.79 -12.48 27.00
C LEU A 511 38.80 -11.56 27.67
N PHE A 512 38.83 -10.28 27.32
CA PHE A 512 39.69 -9.31 27.99
C PHE A 512 39.34 -9.18 29.47
N VAL A 513 38.05 -9.06 29.80
CA VAL A 513 37.60 -9.05 31.21
C VAL A 513 37.96 -10.36 31.89
N PHE A 514 37.65 -11.50 31.28
CA PHE A 514 37.97 -12.80 31.84
C PHE A 514 39.48 -12.97 32.12
N TRP A 515 40.33 -12.60 31.16
CA TRP A 515 41.78 -12.67 31.31
C TRP A 515 42.32 -11.72 32.40
N ARG A 516 41.72 -10.53 32.53
CA ARG A 516 42.10 -9.56 33.56
C ARG A 516 41.77 -10.06 34.97
N GLU A 517 40.61 -10.69 35.15
CA GLU A 517 40.19 -11.21 36.46
C GLU A 517 40.92 -12.52 36.81
N LEU A 518 41.33 -13.32 35.82
CA LEU A 518 42.06 -14.59 36.02
C LEU A 518 43.55 -14.41 36.43
N GLN A 519 43.98 -13.24 36.93
CA GLN A 519 45.38 -12.97 37.28
C GLN A 519 45.95 -13.92 38.35
N ASP A 520 45.10 -14.42 39.25
CA ASP A 520 45.50 -15.33 40.33
C ASP A 520 45.43 -16.83 39.93
N ASN A 521 45.15 -17.14 38.65
CA ASN A 521 44.97 -18.50 38.08
C ASN A 521 43.91 -19.39 38.77
N LEU A 522 43.08 -18.82 39.64
CA LEU A 522 41.94 -19.47 40.27
C LEU A 522 40.67 -18.85 39.74
N ILE A 523 39.64 -19.68 39.46
CA ILE A 523 38.34 -19.19 39.00
C ILE A 523 37.50 -18.94 40.25
N THR A 524 37.22 -17.68 40.53
CA THR A 524 36.31 -17.29 41.60
C THR A 524 34.90 -17.04 41.06
N PRO A 525 33.86 -17.15 41.91
CA PRO A 525 32.50 -16.73 41.55
C PRO A 525 32.46 -15.27 41.04
N ARG A 526 33.31 -14.39 41.58
CA ARG A 526 33.49 -13.02 41.09
C ARG A 526 33.92 -12.96 39.62
N ASP A 527 34.91 -13.74 39.19
CA ASP A 527 35.45 -13.69 37.82
C ASP A 527 34.40 -14.08 36.79
N THR A 528 33.64 -15.13 37.10
CA THR A 528 32.51 -15.56 36.27
C THR A 528 31.38 -14.53 36.29
N THR A 529 31.13 -13.86 37.43
CA THR A 529 30.10 -12.81 37.52
C THR A 529 30.47 -11.55 36.74
N MET A 530 31.75 -11.15 36.77
CA MET A 530 32.29 -10.04 35.97
C MET A 530 32.15 -10.33 34.48
N THR A 531 32.55 -11.53 34.05
CA THR A 531 32.47 -11.95 32.65
C THR A 531 31.03 -12.08 32.17
N PHE A 532 30.16 -12.67 32.99
CA PHE A 532 28.73 -12.78 32.74
C PHE A 532 28.05 -11.41 32.60
N THR A 533 28.28 -10.50 33.55
CA THR A 533 27.69 -9.15 33.52
C THR A 533 28.22 -8.34 32.34
N CYS A 534 29.51 -8.50 32.00
CA CYS A 534 30.11 -7.92 30.80
C CYS A 534 29.37 -8.36 29.53
N PHE A 535 29.12 -9.67 29.39
CA PHE A 535 28.41 -10.22 28.23
C PHE A 535 26.98 -9.65 28.12
N VAL A 536 26.22 -9.63 29.22
CA VAL A 536 24.84 -9.10 29.24
C VAL A 536 24.81 -7.60 28.89
N PHE A 537 25.77 -6.80 29.37
CA PHE A 537 25.85 -5.38 29.03
C PHE A 537 26.25 -5.16 27.56
N PHE A 538 27.15 -5.98 27.02
CA PHE A 538 27.43 -5.99 25.59
C PHE A 538 26.16 -6.25 24.77
N ASP A 539 25.32 -7.20 25.18
CA ASP A 539 24.04 -7.46 24.52
C ASP A 539 23.12 -6.25 24.54
N MET A 540 23.04 -5.50 25.66
CA MET A 540 22.20 -4.29 25.73
C MET A 540 22.66 -3.20 24.76
N PHE A 541 23.98 -2.95 24.70
CA PHE A 541 24.54 -1.99 23.74
C PHE A 541 24.45 -2.47 22.29
N ASN A 542 24.60 -3.77 22.07
CA ASN A 542 24.44 -4.38 20.77
C ASN A 542 22.98 -4.31 20.27
N ALA A 543 22.00 -4.56 21.15
CA ALA A 543 20.59 -4.38 20.89
C ALA A 543 20.27 -2.93 20.51
N LEU A 544 20.83 -1.96 21.24
CA LEU A 544 20.70 -0.53 20.93
C LEU A 544 21.25 -0.21 19.53
N SER A 545 22.43 -0.73 19.19
CA SER A 545 23.05 -0.53 17.88
C SER A 545 22.27 -1.21 16.74
N SER A 546 21.55 -2.29 17.06
CA SER A 546 20.78 -3.11 16.11
C SER A 546 19.38 -2.57 15.81
N ARG A 547 18.92 -1.51 16.51
CA ARG A 547 17.64 -0.81 16.23
C ARG A 547 17.52 -0.29 14.80
N SER A 548 18.64 -0.05 14.12
CA SER A 548 18.65 0.27 12.69
C SER A 548 19.91 -0.21 12.00
N GLN A 549 19.75 -0.67 10.76
CA GLN A 549 20.88 -1.06 9.91
C GLN A 549 21.65 0.12 9.32
N THR A 550 21.00 1.27 9.16
CA THR A 550 21.53 2.41 8.37
C THR A 550 21.53 3.73 9.12
N ARG A 551 20.55 3.97 10.01
CA ARG A 551 20.46 5.22 10.76
C ARG A 551 21.28 5.15 12.04
N MET A 552 21.88 6.28 12.39
CA MET A 552 22.62 6.44 13.64
C MET A 552 21.66 6.53 14.83
N VAL A 553 22.10 6.09 16.01
CA VAL A 553 21.27 6.08 17.23
C VAL A 553 20.82 7.49 17.62
N HIS A 554 21.66 8.50 17.41
CA HIS A 554 21.32 9.89 17.70
C HIS A 554 20.16 10.41 16.85
N GLU A 555 20.11 10.05 15.56
CA GLU A 555 19.08 10.50 14.61
C GLU A 555 17.71 9.89 14.91
N MET A 556 17.69 8.67 15.45
CA MET A 556 16.44 7.97 15.79
C MET A 556 15.83 8.44 17.11
N GLY A 557 16.67 8.95 18.02
CA GLY A 557 16.30 9.21 19.40
C GLY A 557 16.26 7.93 20.25
N LEU A 558 16.88 8.00 21.43
CA LEU A 558 16.97 6.87 22.37
C LEU A 558 15.59 6.40 22.83
N CYS A 559 14.65 7.31 23.07
CA CYS A 559 13.31 7.01 23.60
C CYS A 559 12.20 6.92 22.54
N SER A 560 12.55 6.82 21.25
CA SER A 560 11.53 6.70 20.18
C SER A 560 10.71 5.43 20.32
N ASN A 561 11.36 4.31 20.66
CA ASN A 561 10.70 3.05 20.98
C ASN A 561 10.61 2.87 22.51
N LYS A 562 9.46 3.24 23.09
CA LYS A 562 9.22 3.11 24.54
C LYS A 562 9.32 1.65 25.02
N MET A 563 8.87 0.70 24.21
CA MET A 563 8.93 -0.73 24.55
C MET A 563 10.38 -1.22 24.62
N PHE A 564 11.25 -0.73 23.75
CA PHE A 564 12.68 -1.01 23.81
C PHE A 564 13.32 -0.48 25.10
N CYS A 565 13.00 0.76 25.50
CA CYS A 565 13.49 1.31 26.76
C CYS A 565 13.05 0.49 27.97
N TYR A 566 11.78 0.07 28.03
CA TYR A 566 11.29 -0.78 29.12
C TYR A 566 11.93 -2.17 29.10
N ALA A 567 12.14 -2.76 27.92
CA ALA A 567 12.80 -4.05 27.76
C ALA A 567 14.25 -4.00 28.26
N VAL A 568 15.04 -3.02 27.80
CA VAL A 568 16.45 -2.86 28.21
C VAL A 568 16.55 -2.55 29.70
N LEU A 569 15.70 -1.65 30.22
CA LEU A 569 15.68 -1.33 31.65
C LEU A 569 15.32 -2.57 32.48
N GLY A 570 14.32 -3.33 32.06
CA GLY A 570 13.92 -4.59 32.70
C GLY A 570 15.04 -5.63 32.67
N SER A 571 15.76 -5.77 31.56
CA SER A 571 16.92 -6.66 31.46
C SER A 571 18.07 -6.25 32.36
N ILE A 572 18.37 -4.95 32.46
CA ILE A 572 19.38 -4.42 33.39
C ILE A 572 18.96 -4.65 34.84
N MET A 573 17.70 -4.36 35.20
CA MET A 573 17.17 -4.61 36.54
C MET A 573 17.19 -6.10 36.88
N GLY A 574 16.85 -6.97 35.93
CA GLY A 574 16.95 -8.42 36.08
C GLY A 574 18.39 -8.87 36.31
N GLN A 575 19.35 -8.33 35.56
CA GLN A 575 20.78 -8.60 35.76
C GLN A 575 21.24 -8.16 37.15
N LEU A 576 20.85 -6.96 37.59
CA LEU A 576 21.16 -6.44 38.93
C LEU A 576 20.54 -7.33 40.01
N ALA A 577 19.32 -7.84 39.82
CA ALA A 577 18.71 -8.80 40.74
C ALA A 577 19.51 -10.11 40.80
N VAL A 578 19.98 -10.64 39.67
CA VAL A 578 20.80 -11.85 39.63
C VAL A 578 22.13 -11.68 40.38
N ILE A 579 22.72 -10.49 40.39
CA ILE A 579 24.02 -10.26 41.06
C ILE A 579 23.91 -9.75 42.51
N TYR A 580 22.76 -9.26 42.96
CA TYR A 580 22.60 -8.70 44.32
C TYR A 580 21.54 -9.39 45.19
N PHE A 581 20.63 -10.20 44.62
CA PHE A 581 19.58 -10.86 45.38
C PHE A 581 20.00 -12.28 45.80
N PRO A 582 20.15 -12.60 47.10
CA PRO A 582 20.75 -13.86 47.56
C PRO A 582 20.11 -15.15 47.03
N PRO A 583 18.78 -15.26 46.90
CA PRO A 583 18.16 -16.44 46.30
C PRO A 583 18.51 -16.65 44.82
N LEU A 584 18.77 -15.58 44.06
CA LEU A 584 19.21 -15.68 42.67
C LEU A 584 20.72 -15.90 42.58
N GLN A 585 21.49 -15.31 43.49
CA GLN A 585 22.95 -15.54 43.56
C GLN A 585 23.29 -17.02 43.76
N SER A 586 22.53 -17.73 44.59
CA SER A 586 22.76 -19.17 44.82
C SER A 586 22.45 -20.03 43.57
N VAL A 587 21.45 -19.64 42.78
CA VAL A 587 21.04 -20.36 41.56
C VAL A 587 22.03 -20.10 40.41
N PHE A 588 22.41 -18.84 40.21
CA PHE A 588 23.30 -18.43 39.11
C PHE A 588 24.79 -18.47 39.48
N GLN A 589 25.11 -18.78 40.74
CA GLN A 589 26.45 -18.82 41.31
C GLN A 589 27.21 -17.50 41.09
N THR A 590 26.56 -16.39 41.44
CA THR A 590 27.07 -15.03 41.25
C THR A 590 27.47 -14.36 42.56
N GLU A 591 28.35 -13.37 42.46
CA GLU A 591 28.83 -12.56 43.58
C GLU A 591 28.54 -11.06 43.35
N SER A 592 28.37 -10.29 44.43
CA SER A 592 28.08 -8.86 44.32
C SER A 592 29.26 -8.08 43.73
N LEU A 593 29.00 -7.29 42.70
CA LEU A 593 29.99 -6.41 42.07
C LEU A 593 30.00 -5.02 42.71
N SER A 594 31.15 -4.34 42.67
CA SER A 594 31.24 -2.94 43.11
C SER A 594 30.70 -1.97 42.05
N ILE A 595 30.39 -0.74 42.46
CA ILE A 595 29.94 0.31 41.53
C ILE A 595 31.05 0.65 40.50
N PHE A 596 32.32 0.59 40.91
CA PHE A 596 33.45 0.83 40.01
C PHE A 596 33.57 -0.26 38.94
N ASP A 597 33.29 -1.51 39.30
CA ASP A 597 33.24 -2.62 38.35
C ASP A 597 32.14 -2.38 37.31
N LEU A 598 30.94 -1.99 37.75
CA LEU A 598 29.82 -1.69 36.86
C LEU A 598 30.13 -0.52 35.92
N LEU A 599 30.75 0.57 36.41
CA LEU A 599 31.14 1.71 35.58
C LEU A 599 32.19 1.31 34.54
N PHE A 600 33.17 0.50 34.93
CA PHE A 600 34.17 -0.05 34.02
C PHE A 600 33.50 -0.92 32.93
N LEU A 601 32.59 -1.82 33.31
CA LEU A 601 31.86 -2.67 32.38
C LEU A 601 31.01 -1.85 31.41
N VAL A 602 30.30 -0.83 31.88
CA VAL A 602 29.50 0.07 31.01
C VAL A 602 30.40 0.79 30.01
N GLY A 603 31.54 1.32 30.45
CA GLY A 603 32.51 1.98 29.58
C GLY A 603 33.03 1.03 28.49
N LEU A 604 33.48 -0.16 28.87
CA LEU A 604 34.00 -1.17 27.94
C LEU A 604 32.91 -1.65 26.97
N THR A 605 31.72 -1.95 27.46
CA THR A 605 30.64 -2.56 26.67
C THR A 605 30.01 -1.60 25.66
N SER A 606 30.07 -0.29 25.95
CA SER A 606 29.66 0.75 25.00
C SER A 606 30.45 0.73 23.68
N SER A 607 31.64 0.11 23.66
CA SER A 607 32.49 0.01 22.47
C SER A 607 31.81 -0.68 21.28
N VAL A 608 30.95 -1.69 21.50
CA VAL A 608 30.19 -2.34 20.41
C VAL A 608 29.28 -1.34 19.70
N CYS A 609 28.63 -0.46 20.47
CA CYS A 609 27.79 0.59 19.91
C CYS A 609 28.64 1.58 19.10
N VAL A 610 29.77 2.04 19.64
CA VAL A 610 30.68 2.98 18.94
C VAL A 610 31.18 2.40 17.62
N VAL A 611 31.62 1.14 17.61
CA VAL A 611 32.09 0.44 16.40
C VAL A 611 30.97 0.30 15.37
N SER A 612 29.77 -0.09 15.82
CA SER A 612 28.59 -0.23 14.93
C SER A 612 28.19 1.11 14.30
N GLU A 613 28.21 2.20 15.08
CA GLU A 613 27.93 3.55 14.58
C GLU A 613 29.01 4.04 13.60
N ALA A 614 30.29 3.75 13.86
CA ALA A 614 31.37 4.05 12.92
C ALA A 614 31.19 3.33 11.58
N ILE A 615 30.77 2.06 11.58
CA ILE A 615 30.47 1.31 10.35
C ILE A 615 29.33 1.97 9.57
N LYS A 616 28.22 2.32 10.24
CA LYS A 616 27.08 3.00 9.59
C LYS A 616 27.49 4.34 8.99
N TRP A 617 28.34 5.09 9.70
CA TRP A 617 28.87 6.37 9.22
C TRP A 617 29.73 6.20 7.95
N VAL A 618 30.63 5.22 7.93
CA VAL A 618 31.47 4.91 6.76
C VAL A 618 30.62 4.46 5.57
N GLU A 619 29.62 3.60 5.78
CA GLU A 619 28.71 3.15 4.72
C GLU A 619 27.94 4.34 4.11
N ARG A 620 27.45 5.25 4.95
CA ARG A 620 26.74 6.45 4.48
C ARG A 620 27.65 7.38 3.70
N TRP A 621 28.89 7.58 4.18
CA TRP A 621 29.87 8.41 3.48
C TRP A 621 30.22 7.84 2.11
N ARG A 622 30.39 6.52 1.99
CA ARG A 622 30.60 5.85 0.69
C ARG A 622 29.41 6.01 -0.25
N ALA A 623 28.19 5.80 0.23
CA ALA A 623 26.98 5.94 -0.57
C ALA A 623 26.76 7.37 -1.11
N VAL A 624 27.08 8.40 -0.31
CA VAL A 624 27.01 9.81 -0.75
C VAL A 624 28.08 10.09 -1.81
N ARG A 625 29.27 9.51 -1.68
CA ARG A 625 30.36 9.68 -2.64
C ARG A 625 30.05 9.00 -3.98
N GLU A 626 29.52 7.78 -3.96
CA GLU A 626 29.09 7.04 -5.14
C GLU A 626 27.97 7.76 -5.91
N ARG A 627 26.98 8.32 -5.19
CA ARG A 627 25.93 9.15 -5.82
C ARG A 627 26.48 10.41 -6.48
N ARG A 628 27.50 11.04 -5.90
CA ARG A 628 28.15 12.22 -6.50
C ARG A 628 28.94 11.87 -7.75
N THR A 629 29.57 10.70 -7.80
CA THR A 629 30.28 10.23 -9.00
C THR A 629 29.32 9.82 -10.11
N THR A 630 28.20 9.15 -9.82
CA THR A 630 27.21 8.80 -10.86
C THR A 630 26.51 10.02 -11.44
N VAL A 631 26.19 11.03 -10.62
CA VAL A 631 25.61 12.29 -11.11
C VAL A 631 26.63 13.09 -11.93
N ALA A 632 27.91 13.09 -11.54
CA ALA A 632 28.97 13.74 -12.32
C ALA A 632 29.24 13.02 -13.66
N GLU A 633 29.07 11.70 -13.73
CA GLU A 633 29.14 10.94 -14.98
C GLU A 633 27.93 11.20 -15.87
N GLU A 634 26.71 11.23 -15.33
CA GLU A 634 25.48 11.57 -16.09
C GLU A 634 25.51 13.01 -16.65
N ASP A 635 26.01 13.99 -15.88
CA ASP A 635 26.18 15.36 -16.36
C ASP A 635 27.25 15.46 -17.47
N SER A 636 28.32 14.65 -17.39
CA SER A 636 29.36 14.62 -18.44
C SER A 636 28.91 13.99 -19.76
N PHE A 637 27.86 13.17 -19.74
CA PHE A 637 27.25 12.58 -20.95
C PHE A 637 26.25 13.52 -21.64
N HIS A 638 25.83 14.61 -20.98
CA HIS A 638 24.95 15.62 -21.58
C HIS A 638 25.71 16.81 -22.21
N ASP A 639 27.02 16.91 -21.99
CA ASP A 639 27.90 17.96 -22.53
C ASP A 639 28.74 17.51 -23.76
N VAL A 640 28.42 16.37 -24.38
CA VAL A 640 29.00 15.88 -25.65
C VAL A 640 27.88 15.61 -26.66
#